data_AF-A0A944NAJ9-F1
#
_entry.id   AF-A0A944NAJ9-F1
#
_cell.length_a   1.000
_cell.length_b   1.000
_cell.length_c   1.000
_cell.angle_alpha   90.00
_cell.angle_beta   90.00
_cell.angle_gamma   90.00
#
_symmetry.space_group_name_H-M   'P 1'
#
loop_
_entity.id
_entity.type
_entity.pdbx_description
1 polymer ?
#
loop_
_entity_poly.entity_id
_entity_poly.type
_entity_poly.pdbx_seq_one_letter_code
_entity_poly.pdbx_strand_id
1 'polypeptide(L)'
;MLKVITTLMTAVVISQLMICTVYANTEIAFPRFEKFLKRHGIAKDYSPQSAINLSNLIDERVEQVNQALSNNQLKDEHKDLKRVKKFLQQARTNIARSLSVKYGTASQEGNYHLAQQVLYTILSEDQNINKTPPLKLITSKYWLLKNLLLNGILLKVPYRSASKMKLPVGAVQAENEAKFLMDPNNRSKYISRSDLAQMNHEEISKLDISSSHPVWHTTAYSKANSNGWNDQERWAEKRISKKLSKKSDHSIKYSIDRARRVLFFDKIKISATSPKINTRDAYGVRWKVKWGDEVQPEVINNRLWMKLGGKYTDLVYSNPKGMEHLVLILGDPQKERQSTCDHPVTVKELTSCLRDSSYKFNLSPYITFAGTITKENIDRVLKELPRDGKKRYSKKELLGREYLSFKESLVELKIKKAALRGGPAAFSSASAKMDRVGRGLMIFNMWIANRDAKDDNNRSVLVKDYLNQEGNSFLEFQHDMGATLGNVVSGEINNLRTGYFFLRRSITRKNLYFTQLILYRPKAWKKITFADALWMARKISLLSESNIKEIVAHSNWPDFVQQAASYKLIARRNAIARKMHLSDLLDKKRATKPSITIPLRTTEEIATAAKHYNVSATNIERALQEAGLNEYIDTPLSKGNISQCQKSIMISILSRESHPSGLVNRIPRSGDGTKSDRGCIYDTEYL
;
A
#
# COMPACT_ATOMS: atom_id res chain seq x y z
N MET A 1 4.69 42.47 7.80
CA MET A 1 4.00 41.29 8.37
C MET A 1 3.61 40.25 7.30
N LEU A 2 2.83 40.60 6.28
CA LEU A 2 2.44 39.67 5.20
C LEU A 2 3.64 39.02 4.47
N LYS A 3 4.66 39.81 4.09
CA LYS A 3 5.91 39.29 3.50
C LYS A 3 6.64 38.30 4.40
N VAL A 4 6.65 38.53 5.72
CA VAL A 4 7.33 37.67 6.70
C VAL A 4 6.59 36.34 6.86
N ILE A 5 5.25 36.37 6.88
CA ILE A 5 4.40 35.17 6.88
C ILE A 5 4.59 34.37 5.59
N THR A 6 4.64 35.03 4.44
CA THR A 6 4.90 34.37 3.15
C THR A 6 6.28 33.74 3.12
N THR A 7 7.33 34.43 3.60
CA THR A 7 8.69 33.90 3.65
C THR A 7 8.82 32.73 4.63
N LEU A 8 8.16 32.78 5.80
CA LEU A 8 8.13 31.67 6.76
C LEU A 8 7.35 30.46 6.24
N MET A 9 6.18 30.66 5.63
CA MET A 9 5.45 29.56 4.98
C MET A 9 6.25 28.96 3.82
N THR A 10 6.92 29.80 3.04
CA THR A 10 7.78 29.34 1.93
C THR A 10 8.98 28.58 2.47
N ALA A 11 9.59 29.01 3.58
CA ALA A 11 10.70 28.31 4.21
C ALA A 11 10.28 26.99 4.86
N VAL A 12 9.09 26.91 5.48
CA VAL A 12 8.52 25.67 6.05
C VAL A 12 8.11 24.69 4.94
N VAL A 13 7.50 25.18 3.87
CA VAL A 13 7.20 24.37 2.68
C VAL A 13 8.50 23.90 2.02
N ILE A 14 9.51 24.75 1.90
CA ILE A 14 10.82 24.38 1.35
C ILE A 14 11.55 23.38 2.24
N SER A 15 11.52 23.52 3.57
CA SER A 15 12.19 22.58 4.49
C SER A 15 11.47 21.22 4.53
N GLN A 16 10.14 21.19 4.47
CA GLN A 16 9.38 19.96 4.28
C GLN A 16 9.59 19.33 2.90
N LEU A 17 9.75 20.14 1.85
CA LEU A 17 10.07 19.68 0.49
C LEU A 17 11.52 19.17 0.39
N MET A 18 12.48 19.76 1.11
CA MET A 18 13.90 19.35 1.13
C MET A 18 14.06 17.88 1.58
N ILE A 19 13.24 17.40 2.51
CA ILE A 19 13.25 16.00 2.96
C ILE A 19 12.72 15.03 1.87
N CYS A 20 11.90 15.53 0.95
CA CYS A 20 11.42 14.76 -0.20
C CYS A 20 12.43 14.71 -1.38
N THR A 21 13.43 15.60 -1.42
CA THR A 21 14.26 15.83 -2.61
C THR A 21 15.34 14.77 -2.92
N VAL A 22 15.68 13.90 -1.98
CA VAL A 22 16.69 12.84 -2.21
C VAL A 22 16.16 11.70 -3.10
N TYR A 23 14.84 11.61 -3.32
CA TYR A 23 14.19 10.45 -3.97
C TYR A 23 13.69 10.66 -5.41
N ALA A 24 13.87 11.86 -6.00
CA ALA A 24 13.24 12.22 -7.28
C ALA A 24 13.95 11.68 -8.55
N ASN A 25 15.14 11.07 -8.46
CA ASN A 25 15.87 10.53 -9.62
C ASN A 25 15.54 9.04 -9.92
N THR A 26 14.56 8.43 -9.26
CA THR A 26 14.23 6.97 -9.36
C THR A 26 12.79 6.70 -9.79
N GLU A 27 12.25 7.56 -10.65
CA GLU A 27 10.84 7.60 -11.04
C GLU A 27 10.37 6.39 -11.89
N ILE A 28 11.21 5.96 -12.84
CA ILE A 28 11.03 4.74 -13.64
C ILE A 28 12.22 3.87 -13.34
N ALA A 29 11.98 2.63 -12.92
CA ALA A 29 13.06 1.73 -12.50
C ALA A 29 14.02 1.40 -13.65
N PHE A 30 13.52 1.34 -14.90
CA PHE A 30 14.35 1.24 -16.10
C PHE A 30 13.91 2.22 -17.22
N PRO A 31 14.37 3.49 -17.20
CA PRO A 31 13.84 4.59 -18.02
C PRO A 31 13.93 4.44 -19.56
N ARG A 32 14.80 3.54 -20.05
CA ARG A 32 15.06 3.31 -21.48
C ARG A 32 14.74 1.88 -21.92
N PHE A 33 13.87 1.18 -21.18
CA PHE A 33 13.53 -0.21 -21.47
C PHE A 33 13.03 -0.42 -22.91
N GLU A 34 12.16 0.45 -23.45
CA GLU A 34 11.68 0.26 -24.82
C GLU A 34 12.80 0.47 -25.87
N LYS A 35 13.74 1.38 -25.62
CA LYS A 35 14.93 1.57 -26.48
C LYS A 35 15.88 0.36 -26.39
N PHE A 36 16.00 -0.23 -25.20
CA PHE A 36 16.76 -1.45 -24.98
C PHE A 36 16.16 -2.62 -25.78
N LEU A 37 14.85 -2.85 -25.69
CA LEU A 37 14.19 -3.89 -26.49
C LEU A 37 14.35 -3.66 -28.00
N LYS A 38 14.15 -2.43 -28.48
CA LYS A 38 14.31 -2.10 -29.90
C LYS A 38 15.71 -2.40 -30.44
N ARG A 39 16.76 -2.16 -29.64
CA ARG A 39 18.15 -2.49 -30.02
C ARG A 39 18.39 -3.98 -30.21
N HIS A 40 17.59 -4.83 -29.56
CA HIS A 40 17.63 -6.29 -29.72
C HIS A 40 16.63 -6.78 -30.77
N GLY A 41 16.08 -5.88 -31.62
CA GLY A 41 15.07 -6.25 -32.62
C GLY A 41 13.75 -6.71 -32.03
N ILE A 42 13.43 -6.33 -30.79
CA ILE A 42 12.19 -6.69 -30.09
C ILE A 42 11.22 -5.52 -30.20
N ALA A 43 10.13 -5.72 -30.94
CA ALA A 43 9.07 -4.74 -31.10
C ALA A 43 8.23 -4.58 -29.83
N LYS A 44 7.36 -3.57 -29.83
CA LYS A 44 6.40 -3.38 -28.74
C LYS A 44 5.29 -4.43 -28.83
N ASP A 45 4.80 -4.68 -30.03
CA ASP A 45 3.74 -5.64 -30.36
C ASP A 45 4.34 -6.97 -30.82
N TYR A 46 3.56 -8.03 -30.74
CA TYR A 46 4.02 -9.35 -31.16
C TYR A 46 4.31 -9.39 -32.67
N SER A 47 5.45 -9.97 -33.02
CA SER A 47 5.71 -10.55 -34.33
C SER A 47 6.54 -11.82 -34.13
N PRO A 48 6.50 -12.80 -35.05
CA PRO A 48 7.28 -14.03 -34.91
C PRO A 48 8.76 -13.73 -34.66
N GLN A 49 9.35 -12.82 -35.44
CA GLN A 49 10.75 -12.42 -35.26
C GLN A 49 11.01 -11.73 -33.92
N SER A 50 10.13 -10.82 -33.49
CA SER A 50 10.29 -10.16 -32.19
C SER A 50 10.14 -11.13 -31.01
N ALA A 51 9.32 -12.17 -31.15
CA ALA A 51 9.17 -13.21 -30.14
C ALA A 51 10.40 -14.13 -30.06
N ILE A 52 10.97 -14.50 -31.22
CA ILE A 52 12.24 -15.23 -31.29
C ILE A 52 13.37 -14.40 -30.67
N ASN A 53 13.50 -13.12 -31.04
CA ASN A 53 14.51 -12.22 -30.49
C ASN A 53 14.37 -12.05 -28.96
N LEU A 54 13.13 -11.99 -28.46
CA LEU A 54 12.87 -11.94 -27.02
C LEU A 54 13.24 -13.26 -26.33
N SER A 55 12.97 -14.41 -26.95
CA SER A 55 13.40 -15.71 -26.43
C SER A 55 14.92 -15.77 -26.31
N ASN A 56 15.64 -15.41 -27.37
CA ASN A 56 17.11 -15.41 -27.40
C ASN A 56 17.70 -14.49 -26.32
N LEU A 57 17.15 -13.29 -26.13
CA LEU A 57 17.59 -12.37 -25.08
C LEU A 57 17.36 -12.93 -23.67
N ILE A 58 16.22 -13.59 -23.46
CA ILE A 58 15.93 -14.26 -22.18
C ILE A 58 16.92 -15.41 -21.96
N ASP A 59 17.24 -16.17 -23.01
CA ASP A 59 18.16 -17.30 -22.95
C ASP A 59 19.59 -16.86 -22.63
N GLU A 60 20.07 -15.81 -23.29
CA GLU A 60 21.34 -15.15 -22.98
C GLU A 60 21.40 -14.73 -21.51
N ARG A 61 20.33 -14.10 -21.00
CA ARG A 61 20.29 -13.66 -19.60
C ARG A 61 20.28 -14.83 -18.62
N VAL A 62 19.64 -15.95 -18.96
CA VAL A 62 19.71 -17.17 -18.14
C VAL A 62 21.12 -17.72 -18.11
N GLU A 63 21.81 -17.73 -19.25
CA GLU A 63 23.17 -18.23 -19.33
C GLU A 63 24.13 -17.38 -18.49
N GLN A 64 24.04 -16.05 -18.58
CA GLN A 64 24.78 -15.13 -17.71
C GLN A 64 24.53 -15.42 -16.22
N VAL A 65 23.28 -15.69 -15.83
CA VAL A 65 22.95 -16.02 -14.43
C VAL A 65 23.47 -17.41 -14.03
N ASN A 66 23.49 -18.38 -14.94
CA ASN A 66 24.07 -19.70 -14.68
C ASN A 66 25.59 -19.61 -14.47
N GLN A 67 26.28 -18.85 -15.32
CA GLN A 67 27.72 -18.59 -15.19
C GLN A 67 28.05 -17.86 -13.88
N ALA A 68 27.26 -16.85 -13.53
CA ALA A 68 27.43 -16.17 -12.24
C ALA A 68 27.18 -17.12 -11.04
N LEU A 69 26.24 -18.05 -11.17
CA LEU A 69 25.97 -19.07 -10.13
C LEU A 69 27.09 -20.13 -10.03
N SER A 70 27.79 -20.46 -11.11
CA SER A 70 28.92 -21.41 -11.09
C SER A 70 30.19 -20.80 -10.49
N ASN A 71 30.37 -19.48 -10.62
CA ASN A 71 31.61 -18.80 -10.23
C ASN A 71 31.78 -18.55 -8.71
N ASN A 72 31.05 -19.28 -7.83
CA ASN A 72 31.23 -19.32 -6.37
C ASN A 72 31.43 -17.96 -5.64
N GLN A 73 30.77 -16.90 -6.11
CA GLN A 73 30.69 -15.62 -5.37
C GLN A 73 29.81 -15.73 -4.10
N LEU A 74 29.74 -14.65 -3.32
CA LEU A 74 29.21 -14.60 -1.95
C LEU A 74 27.81 -15.23 -1.81
N LYS A 75 27.57 -15.97 -0.71
CA LYS A 75 26.32 -16.73 -0.44
C LYS A 75 25.00 -15.96 -0.62
N ASP A 76 25.00 -14.64 -0.45
CA ASP A 76 23.80 -13.81 -0.59
C ASP A 76 23.52 -13.42 -2.04
N GLU A 77 24.55 -13.19 -2.86
CA GLU A 77 24.43 -13.00 -4.32
C GLU A 77 23.84 -14.26 -4.97
N HIS A 78 24.24 -15.46 -4.52
CA HIS A 78 23.63 -16.73 -4.97
C HIS A 78 22.13 -16.82 -4.74
N LYS A 79 21.60 -16.27 -3.63
CA LYS A 79 20.15 -16.33 -3.35
C LYS A 79 19.37 -15.42 -4.29
N ASP A 80 19.90 -14.24 -4.58
CA ASP A 80 19.29 -13.29 -5.50
C ASP A 80 19.40 -13.78 -6.94
N LEU A 81 20.53 -14.35 -7.35
CA LEU A 81 20.68 -15.02 -8.66
C LEU A 81 19.70 -16.21 -8.82
N LYS A 82 19.53 -17.05 -7.80
CA LYS A 82 18.52 -18.13 -7.81
C LYS A 82 17.09 -17.60 -7.91
N ARG A 83 16.81 -16.43 -7.34
CA ARG A 83 15.52 -15.75 -7.49
C ARG A 83 15.36 -15.27 -8.93
N VAL A 84 16.32 -14.53 -9.46
CA VAL A 84 16.33 -14.03 -10.85
C VAL A 84 16.13 -15.17 -11.85
N LYS A 85 16.85 -16.30 -11.67
CA LYS A 85 16.68 -17.50 -12.50
C LYS A 85 15.24 -18.01 -12.56
N LYS A 86 14.48 -17.95 -11.45
CA LYS A 86 13.07 -18.35 -11.44
C LYS A 86 12.17 -17.39 -12.21
N PHE A 87 12.44 -16.10 -12.14
CA PHE A 87 11.75 -15.11 -12.98
C PHE A 87 12.08 -15.33 -14.45
N LEU A 88 13.35 -15.53 -14.81
CA LEU A 88 13.73 -15.84 -16.19
C LEU A 88 13.08 -17.12 -16.71
N GLN A 89 12.98 -18.17 -15.88
CA GLN A 89 12.25 -19.38 -16.25
C GLN A 89 10.76 -19.13 -16.49
N GLN A 90 10.14 -18.22 -15.73
CA GLN A 90 8.77 -17.80 -15.99
C GLN A 90 8.68 -17.01 -17.30
N ALA A 91 9.64 -16.14 -17.60
CA ALA A 91 9.70 -15.43 -18.88
C ALA A 91 9.83 -16.41 -20.06
N ARG A 92 10.71 -17.41 -19.95
CA ARG A 92 10.86 -18.52 -20.91
C ARG A 92 9.54 -19.26 -21.12
N THR A 93 8.86 -19.61 -20.03
CA THR A 93 7.57 -20.31 -20.09
C THR A 93 6.52 -19.47 -20.83
N ASN A 94 6.46 -18.17 -20.56
CA ASN A 94 5.54 -17.27 -21.22
C ASN A 94 5.88 -17.12 -22.72
N ILE A 95 7.14 -16.89 -23.09
CA ILE A 95 7.51 -16.74 -24.50
C ILE A 95 7.31 -18.04 -25.29
N ALA A 96 7.61 -19.19 -24.70
CA ALA A 96 7.32 -20.50 -25.30
C ALA A 96 5.82 -20.70 -25.56
N ARG A 97 4.96 -20.35 -24.59
CA ARG A 97 3.50 -20.35 -24.78
C ARG A 97 3.04 -19.38 -25.87
N SER A 98 3.70 -18.22 -25.99
CA SER A 98 3.39 -17.26 -27.06
C SER A 98 3.69 -17.84 -28.44
N LEU A 99 4.82 -18.55 -28.57
CA LEU A 99 5.27 -19.18 -29.81
C LEU A 99 4.45 -20.44 -30.16
N SER A 100 3.92 -21.17 -29.17
CA SER A 100 3.18 -22.42 -29.39
C SER A 100 1.68 -22.26 -29.67
N VAL A 101 1.09 -21.12 -29.30
CA VAL A 101 -0.33 -20.86 -29.55
C VAL A 101 -0.53 -20.33 -30.97
N LYS A 102 -1.67 -20.66 -31.59
CA LYS A 102 -2.06 -20.17 -32.91
C LYS A 102 -1.83 -18.66 -33.07
N TYR A 103 -1.23 -18.30 -34.20
CA TYR A 103 -0.94 -16.91 -34.56
C TYR A 103 -2.19 -16.02 -34.53
N GLY A 104 -2.06 -14.82 -33.98
CA GLY A 104 -3.12 -13.81 -33.90
C GLY A 104 -4.13 -13.99 -32.77
N THR A 105 -3.87 -14.88 -31.81
CA THR A 105 -4.74 -15.07 -30.63
C THR A 105 -4.39 -14.11 -29.49
N ALA A 106 -5.37 -13.82 -28.64
CA ALA A 106 -5.14 -12.97 -27.47
C ALA A 106 -4.16 -13.59 -26.46
N SER A 107 -4.17 -14.92 -26.34
CA SER A 107 -3.25 -15.67 -25.50
C SER A 107 -1.80 -15.53 -25.99
N GLN A 108 -1.57 -15.55 -27.31
CA GLN A 108 -0.24 -15.35 -27.88
C GLN A 108 0.35 -13.98 -27.51
N GLU A 109 -0.36 -12.89 -27.82
CA GLU A 109 0.12 -11.53 -27.48
C GLU A 109 0.22 -11.33 -25.96
N GLY A 110 -0.73 -11.83 -25.18
CA GLY A 110 -0.73 -11.70 -23.72
C GLY A 110 0.52 -12.32 -23.09
N ASN A 111 0.88 -13.53 -23.52
CA ASN A 111 2.08 -14.22 -23.05
C ASN A 111 3.38 -13.50 -23.48
N TYR A 112 3.41 -12.93 -24.69
CA TYR A 112 4.54 -12.11 -25.17
C TYR A 112 4.79 -10.89 -24.26
N HIS A 113 3.74 -10.13 -23.95
CA HIS A 113 3.87 -8.96 -23.07
C HIS A 113 4.20 -9.34 -21.62
N LEU A 114 3.66 -10.46 -21.12
CA LEU A 114 4.06 -10.98 -19.81
C LEU A 114 5.55 -11.31 -19.77
N ALA A 115 6.14 -11.89 -20.82
CA ALA A 115 7.58 -12.12 -20.89
C ALA A 115 8.38 -10.80 -20.85
N GLN A 116 7.93 -9.76 -21.56
CA GLN A 116 8.54 -8.42 -21.49
C GLN A 116 8.47 -7.80 -20.08
N GLN A 117 7.34 -7.94 -19.38
CA GLN A 117 7.17 -7.43 -18.01
C GLN A 117 8.05 -8.15 -16.99
N VAL A 118 8.17 -9.47 -17.12
CA VAL A 118 9.10 -10.27 -16.30
C VAL A 118 10.55 -9.84 -16.55
N LEU A 119 10.94 -9.61 -17.80
CA LEU A 119 12.27 -9.10 -18.13
C LEU A 119 12.51 -7.69 -17.57
N TYR A 120 11.53 -6.79 -17.65
CA TYR A 120 11.60 -5.46 -17.03
C TYR A 120 11.87 -5.55 -15.53
N THR A 121 11.15 -6.43 -14.83
CA THR A 121 11.33 -6.68 -13.39
C THR A 121 12.79 -6.99 -13.08
N ILE A 122 13.40 -7.91 -13.84
CA ILE A 122 14.77 -8.38 -13.61
C ILE A 122 15.78 -7.27 -13.90
N LEU A 123 15.71 -6.66 -15.08
CA LEU A 123 16.68 -5.64 -15.50
C LEU A 123 16.62 -4.37 -14.63
N SER A 124 15.45 -4.07 -14.07
CA SER A 124 15.27 -2.96 -13.13
C SER A 124 15.98 -3.19 -11.80
N GLU A 125 16.20 -4.44 -11.38
CA GLU A 125 16.98 -4.74 -10.17
C GLU A 125 18.49 -4.58 -10.45
N ASP A 126 18.97 -5.01 -11.61
CA ASP A 126 20.38 -4.89 -12.01
C ASP A 126 20.84 -3.42 -12.09
N GLN A 127 19.99 -2.53 -12.61
CA GLN A 127 20.26 -1.08 -12.65
C GLN A 127 20.30 -0.42 -11.27
N ASN A 128 19.60 -0.98 -10.28
CA ASN A 128 19.60 -0.47 -8.91
C ASN A 128 20.87 -0.86 -8.13
N ILE A 129 21.59 -1.92 -8.54
CA ILE A 129 22.86 -2.36 -7.94
C ILE A 129 24.03 -1.45 -8.35
N ASN A 130 23.99 -0.86 -9.54
CA ASN A 130 25.06 0.01 -10.08
C ASN A 130 24.91 1.50 -9.78
N LYS A 131 24.14 1.90 -8.77
CA LYS A 131 24.00 3.32 -8.41
C LYS A 131 25.21 3.82 -7.62
N THR A 132 26.09 4.57 -8.29
CA THR A 132 27.00 5.51 -7.63
C THR A 132 26.18 6.52 -6.80
N PRO A 133 26.58 6.86 -5.56
CA PRO A 133 25.84 7.85 -4.76
C PRO A 133 25.80 9.19 -5.51
N PRO A 134 24.67 9.91 -5.53
CA PRO A 134 24.51 11.04 -6.42
C PRO A 134 25.27 12.27 -5.91
N LEU A 135 26.49 12.46 -6.39
CA LEU A 135 27.15 13.78 -6.49
C LEU A 135 26.42 14.60 -7.58
N LYS A 136 25.23 15.13 -7.26
CA LYS A 136 24.53 16.20 -8.00
C LYS A 136 23.29 16.68 -7.23
N LEU A 137 23.53 17.29 -6.06
CA LEU A 137 22.47 17.87 -5.21
C LEU A 137 22.00 19.28 -5.65
N ILE A 138 22.69 19.91 -6.61
CA ILE A 138 22.46 21.32 -6.97
C ILE A 138 21.59 21.47 -8.22
N THR A 139 21.66 20.54 -9.18
CA THR A 139 20.83 20.57 -10.40
C THR A 139 19.40 20.03 -10.20
N SER A 140 19.15 19.25 -9.13
CA SER A 140 17.82 18.73 -8.79
C SER A 140 16.87 19.80 -8.26
N LYS A 141 17.38 20.82 -7.54
CA LYS A 141 16.59 21.89 -6.92
C LYS A 141 15.85 22.75 -7.94
N TYR A 142 16.52 23.13 -9.03
CA TYR A 142 15.95 23.97 -10.08
C TYR A 142 14.94 23.21 -10.96
N TRP A 143 15.20 21.93 -11.24
CA TRP A 143 14.29 21.05 -11.97
C TRP A 143 13.03 20.71 -11.14
N LEU A 144 13.14 20.56 -9.82
CA LEU A 144 12.02 20.28 -8.91
C LEU A 144 11.15 21.50 -8.64
N LEU A 145 11.71 22.69 -8.42
CA LEU A 145 10.89 23.91 -8.35
C LEU A 145 10.14 24.10 -9.67
N LYS A 146 10.82 23.87 -10.79
CA LYS A 146 10.23 23.86 -12.13
C LYS A 146 9.16 22.77 -12.26
N ASN A 147 9.29 21.59 -11.66
CA ASN A 147 8.26 20.53 -11.71
C ASN A 147 7.12 20.70 -10.68
N LEU A 148 7.34 21.29 -9.52
CA LEU A 148 6.25 21.63 -8.59
C LEU A 148 5.43 22.80 -9.13
N LEU A 149 6.07 23.78 -9.75
CA LEU A 149 5.42 24.94 -10.37
C LEU A 149 4.88 24.66 -11.79
N LEU A 150 5.56 23.86 -12.61
CA LEU A 150 5.14 23.53 -14.00
C LEU A 150 4.60 22.10 -14.19
N ASN A 151 4.85 21.14 -13.29
CA ASN A 151 4.31 19.75 -13.31
C ASN A 151 3.37 19.43 -12.14
N GLY A 152 3.09 20.40 -11.25
CA GLY A 152 1.81 20.52 -10.51
C GLY A 152 0.61 20.72 -11.44
N ILE A 153 0.71 20.24 -12.69
CA ILE A 153 -0.31 20.16 -13.71
C ILE A 153 -1.36 19.24 -13.15
N LEU A 154 -2.46 19.85 -12.72
CA LEU A 154 -3.72 19.20 -12.41
C LEU A 154 -3.88 17.91 -13.24
N LEU A 155 -3.96 16.78 -12.53
CA LEU A 155 -4.08 15.48 -13.15
C LEU A 155 -5.39 15.42 -13.93
N LYS A 156 -5.27 15.42 -15.26
CA LYS A 156 -6.41 15.55 -16.18
C LYS A 156 -6.83 14.22 -16.78
N VAL A 157 -8.13 14.01 -16.85
CA VAL A 157 -8.78 12.91 -17.56
C VAL A 157 -9.66 13.53 -18.66
N PRO A 158 -9.63 13.01 -19.90
CA PRO A 158 -10.58 13.44 -20.92
C PRO A 158 -12.02 13.33 -20.40
N TYR A 159 -12.90 14.27 -20.77
CA TYR A 159 -14.30 14.25 -20.36
C TYR A 159 -15.23 14.14 -21.56
N ARG A 160 -16.36 13.45 -21.37
CA ARG A 160 -17.48 13.39 -22.30
C ARG A 160 -18.80 13.67 -21.58
N SER A 161 -19.67 14.45 -22.20
CA SER A 161 -21.05 14.61 -21.72
C SER A 161 -21.82 13.31 -21.89
N ALA A 162 -22.94 13.14 -21.17
CA ALA A 162 -23.79 11.96 -21.29
C ALA A 162 -24.23 11.71 -22.75
N SER A 163 -24.59 12.76 -23.50
CA SER A 163 -24.92 12.66 -24.92
C SER A 163 -23.74 12.17 -25.78
N LYS A 164 -22.55 12.73 -25.60
CA LYS A 164 -21.35 12.35 -26.37
C LYS A 164 -20.78 10.98 -25.97
N MET A 165 -21.12 10.48 -24.79
CA MET A 165 -20.69 9.15 -24.34
C MET A 165 -21.36 8.02 -25.12
N LYS A 166 -22.56 8.26 -25.66
CA LYS A 166 -23.36 7.29 -26.42
C LYS A 166 -23.04 7.26 -27.92
N LEU A 167 -22.24 8.20 -28.40
CA LEU A 167 -21.82 8.23 -29.81
C LEU A 167 -20.62 7.29 -30.03
N PRO A 168 -20.53 6.63 -31.19
CA PRO A 168 -19.33 5.90 -31.59
C PRO A 168 -18.09 6.77 -31.45
N VAL A 169 -16.99 6.18 -30.99
CA VAL A 169 -15.75 6.94 -30.76
C VAL A 169 -15.04 7.31 -32.06
N GLY A 170 -15.26 6.55 -33.13
CA GLY A 170 -14.63 6.73 -34.43
C GLY A 170 -13.16 6.29 -34.48
N ALA A 171 -12.62 6.15 -35.70
CA ALA A 171 -11.30 5.56 -35.95
C ALA A 171 -10.15 6.26 -35.19
N VAL A 172 -10.15 7.61 -35.19
CA VAL A 172 -9.09 8.40 -34.53
C VAL A 172 -9.05 8.17 -33.02
N GLN A 173 -10.21 8.08 -32.36
CA GLN A 173 -10.26 7.83 -30.92
C GLN A 173 -9.99 6.36 -30.61
N ALA A 174 -10.46 5.42 -31.45
CA ALA A 174 -10.22 4.00 -31.30
C ALA A 174 -8.72 3.65 -31.24
N GLU A 175 -7.87 4.36 -32.01
CA GLU A 175 -6.40 4.21 -31.94
C GLU A 175 -5.80 4.59 -30.57
N ASN A 176 -6.47 5.48 -29.84
CA ASN A 176 -6.03 5.91 -28.52
C ASN A 176 -6.51 4.97 -27.39
N GLU A 177 -7.52 4.15 -27.63
CA GLU A 177 -8.05 3.19 -26.65
C GLU A 177 -7.02 2.10 -26.30
N ALA A 178 -7.22 1.44 -25.17
CA ALA A 178 -6.37 0.32 -24.75
C ALA A 178 -6.41 -0.81 -25.80
N LYS A 179 -5.29 -1.51 -26.01
CA LYS A 179 -5.16 -2.52 -27.08
C LYS A 179 -5.76 -3.88 -26.69
N PHE A 180 -5.60 -4.28 -25.43
CA PHE A 180 -5.86 -5.66 -24.97
C PHE A 180 -7.25 -5.84 -24.36
N LEU A 181 -8.26 -5.31 -25.03
CA LEU A 181 -9.65 -5.37 -24.56
C LEU A 181 -10.35 -6.61 -25.09
N MET A 182 -11.13 -7.26 -24.23
CA MET A 182 -11.87 -8.48 -24.57
C MET A 182 -13.37 -8.28 -24.39
N ASP A 183 -14.17 -8.93 -25.23
CA ASP A 183 -15.59 -9.09 -24.96
C ASP A 183 -15.75 -10.01 -23.73
N PRO A 184 -16.47 -9.58 -22.67
CA PRO A 184 -16.76 -10.45 -21.54
C PRO A 184 -17.45 -11.77 -21.92
N ASN A 185 -18.18 -11.81 -23.03
CA ASN A 185 -18.92 -12.96 -23.57
C ASN A 185 -18.09 -13.80 -24.56
N ASN A 186 -17.09 -13.19 -25.24
CA ASN A 186 -16.17 -13.90 -26.15
C ASN A 186 -14.71 -13.53 -25.85
N ARG A 187 -14.07 -14.34 -25.00
CA ARG A 187 -12.72 -14.06 -24.47
C ARG A 187 -11.58 -14.63 -25.30
N SER A 188 -11.86 -15.11 -26.52
CA SER A 188 -10.87 -15.79 -27.35
C SER A 188 -9.97 -14.83 -28.14
N LYS A 189 -10.43 -13.59 -28.38
CA LYS A 189 -9.75 -12.58 -29.19
C LYS A 189 -9.84 -11.19 -28.56
N TYR A 190 -8.89 -10.34 -28.88
CA TYR A 190 -8.98 -8.91 -28.55
C TYR A 190 -9.89 -8.20 -29.54
N ILE A 191 -10.58 -7.17 -29.07
CA ILE A 191 -11.42 -6.31 -29.90
C ILE A 191 -10.53 -5.50 -30.84
N SER A 192 -10.87 -5.50 -32.13
CA SER A 192 -10.09 -4.80 -33.15
C SER A 192 -10.29 -3.28 -33.08
N ARG A 193 -9.39 -2.51 -33.71
CA ARG A 193 -9.52 -1.04 -33.78
C ARG A 193 -10.77 -0.61 -34.56
N SER A 194 -11.11 -1.33 -35.63
CA SER A 194 -12.33 -1.08 -36.41
C SER A 194 -13.59 -1.31 -35.57
N ASP A 195 -13.62 -2.37 -34.76
CA ASP A 195 -14.76 -2.64 -33.88
C ASP A 195 -14.85 -1.58 -32.78
N LEU A 196 -13.72 -1.23 -32.14
CA LEU A 196 -13.67 -0.16 -31.15
C LEU A 196 -14.17 1.16 -31.72
N ALA A 197 -13.91 1.47 -33.00
CA ALA A 197 -14.36 2.70 -33.66
C ALA A 197 -15.89 2.79 -33.77
N GLN A 198 -16.58 1.65 -33.89
CA GLN A 198 -18.04 1.58 -33.93
C GLN A 198 -18.67 1.61 -32.54
N MET A 199 -17.91 1.23 -31.51
CA MET A 199 -18.38 1.27 -30.13
C MET A 199 -18.36 2.69 -29.56
N ASN A 200 -19.28 2.95 -28.63
CA ASN A 200 -19.27 4.16 -27.82
C ASN A 200 -18.42 3.98 -26.55
N HIS A 201 -18.17 5.07 -25.83
CA HIS A 201 -17.31 5.03 -24.63
C HIS A 201 -17.87 4.15 -23.51
N GLU A 202 -19.20 4.04 -23.40
CA GLU A 202 -19.84 3.21 -22.38
C GLU A 202 -19.64 1.72 -22.68
N GLU A 203 -19.84 1.30 -23.93
CA GLU A 203 -19.61 -0.07 -24.39
C GLU A 203 -18.14 -0.47 -24.22
N ILE A 204 -17.22 0.40 -24.64
CA ILE A 204 -15.77 0.16 -24.46
C ILE A 204 -15.44 -0.01 -22.97
N SER A 205 -16.03 0.80 -22.09
CA SER A 205 -15.81 0.69 -20.64
C SER A 205 -16.31 -0.62 -20.02
N LYS A 206 -17.24 -1.32 -20.69
CA LYS A 206 -17.79 -2.62 -20.27
C LYS A 206 -16.97 -3.80 -20.79
N LEU A 207 -16.10 -3.61 -21.78
CA LEU A 207 -15.10 -4.61 -22.18
C LEU A 207 -14.21 -4.98 -20.98
N ASP A 208 -13.70 -6.21 -20.99
CA ASP A 208 -12.87 -6.74 -19.92
C ASP A 208 -11.40 -6.85 -20.35
N ILE A 209 -10.58 -7.30 -19.41
CA ILE A 209 -9.18 -7.70 -19.61
C ILE A 209 -9.08 -9.23 -19.71
N SER A 210 -7.93 -9.73 -20.13
CA SER A 210 -7.65 -11.17 -20.08
C SER A 210 -7.73 -11.74 -18.67
N SER A 211 -8.24 -12.97 -18.53
CA SER A 211 -8.20 -13.73 -17.26
C SER A 211 -6.76 -13.96 -16.76
N SER A 212 -5.79 -13.98 -17.67
CA SER A 212 -4.37 -14.09 -17.37
C SER A 212 -3.68 -12.76 -17.02
N HIS A 213 -4.40 -11.63 -17.02
CA HIS A 213 -3.81 -10.31 -16.73
C HIS A 213 -3.08 -10.30 -15.37
N PRO A 214 -1.84 -9.80 -15.24
CA PRO A 214 -1.04 -10.03 -14.04
C PRO A 214 -1.46 -9.20 -12.82
N VAL A 215 -2.20 -8.10 -13.03
CA VAL A 215 -2.54 -7.14 -11.96
C VAL A 215 -3.95 -7.32 -11.39
N TRP A 216 -4.92 -7.68 -12.25
CA TRP A 216 -6.34 -7.44 -11.97
C TRP A 216 -7.20 -8.60 -12.45
N HIS A 217 -8.24 -8.92 -11.69
CA HIS A 217 -9.23 -9.95 -12.00
C HIS A 217 -10.27 -9.45 -13.01
N THR A 218 -10.82 -10.36 -13.81
CA THR A 218 -11.95 -10.01 -14.67
C THR A 218 -13.17 -9.62 -13.84
N THR A 219 -14.12 -8.94 -14.48
CA THR A 219 -15.39 -8.58 -13.85
C THR A 219 -16.18 -9.83 -13.45
N ALA A 220 -16.16 -10.87 -14.28
CA ALA A 220 -16.80 -12.15 -13.96
C ALA A 220 -16.18 -12.81 -12.72
N TYR A 221 -14.85 -12.83 -12.62
CA TYR A 221 -14.18 -13.37 -11.43
C TYR A 221 -14.55 -12.58 -10.17
N SER A 222 -14.54 -11.25 -10.25
CA SER A 222 -14.82 -10.38 -9.11
C SER A 222 -16.28 -10.48 -8.62
N LYS A 223 -17.22 -10.79 -9.52
CA LYS A 223 -18.62 -11.07 -9.15
C LYS A 223 -18.76 -12.41 -8.42
N ALA A 224 -18.04 -13.43 -8.88
CA ALA A 224 -18.06 -14.77 -8.28
C ALA A 224 -17.28 -14.83 -6.95
N ASN A 225 -16.30 -13.92 -6.75
CA ASN A 225 -15.42 -13.90 -5.59
C ASN A 225 -15.41 -12.50 -4.98
N SER A 226 -16.32 -12.25 -4.04
CA SER A 226 -16.57 -10.91 -3.49
C SER A 226 -15.54 -10.45 -2.43
N ASN A 227 -14.63 -11.34 -2.02
CA ASN A 227 -13.66 -11.08 -0.96
C ASN A 227 -12.25 -11.62 -1.29
N GLY A 228 -11.56 -10.92 -2.21
CA GLY A 228 -10.19 -11.24 -2.59
C GLY A 228 -9.16 -11.18 -1.44
N TRP A 229 -9.44 -10.41 -0.37
CA TRP A 229 -8.56 -10.37 0.80
C TRP A 229 -8.56 -11.72 1.53
N ASN A 230 -9.74 -12.24 1.86
CA ASN A 230 -9.88 -13.54 2.51
C ASN A 230 -9.39 -14.69 1.62
N ASP A 231 -9.56 -14.58 0.32
CA ASP A 231 -9.02 -15.55 -0.64
C ASP A 231 -7.49 -15.63 -0.57
N GLN A 232 -6.82 -14.47 -0.49
CA GLN A 232 -5.36 -14.41 -0.36
C GLN A 232 -4.89 -14.91 1.02
N GLU A 233 -5.60 -14.59 2.10
CA GLU A 233 -5.31 -15.12 3.45
C GLU A 233 -5.41 -16.65 3.48
N ARG A 234 -6.54 -17.21 3.01
CA ARG A 234 -6.76 -18.66 2.96
C ARG A 234 -5.70 -19.36 2.12
N TRP A 235 -5.33 -18.77 0.99
CA TRP A 235 -4.21 -19.28 0.20
C TRP A 235 -2.92 -19.27 1.01
N ALA A 236 -2.56 -18.15 1.65
CA ALA A 236 -1.34 -18.01 2.44
C ALA A 236 -1.29 -19.03 3.59
N GLU A 237 -2.37 -19.16 4.36
CA GLU A 237 -2.51 -20.12 5.46
C GLU A 237 -2.38 -21.56 4.97
N LYS A 238 -3.06 -21.93 3.88
CA LYS A 238 -2.95 -23.27 3.27
C LYS A 238 -1.51 -23.57 2.85
N ARG A 239 -0.81 -22.62 2.23
CA ARG A 239 0.59 -22.79 1.80
C ARG A 239 1.55 -22.94 2.97
N ILE A 240 1.37 -22.12 4.01
CA ILE A 240 2.20 -22.16 5.21
C ILE A 240 1.95 -23.47 5.97
N SER A 241 0.68 -23.82 6.21
CA SER A 241 0.26 -25.07 6.88
C SER A 241 0.85 -26.31 6.21
N LYS A 242 0.71 -26.43 4.88
CA LYS A 242 1.28 -27.54 4.10
C LYS A 242 2.81 -27.64 4.27
N LYS A 243 3.50 -26.50 4.34
CA LYS A 243 4.95 -26.46 4.49
C LYS A 243 5.41 -26.79 5.91
N LEU A 244 4.65 -26.38 6.93
CA LEU A 244 4.94 -26.69 8.32
C LEU A 244 4.67 -28.16 8.62
N SER A 245 3.53 -28.70 8.16
CA SER A 245 3.17 -30.11 8.34
C SER A 245 4.16 -31.08 7.67
N LYS A 246 4.77 -30.71 6.55
CA LYS A 246 5.85 -31.50 5.92
C LYS A 246 7.14 -31.63 6.75
N LYS A 247 7.25 -30.86 7.83
CA LYS A 247 8.43 -30.81 8.72
C LYS A 247 8.10 -31.21 10.14
N SER A 248 6.90 -31.75 10.36
CA SER A 248 6.36 -32.14 11.65
C SER A 248 5.76 -33.54 11.51
N ASP A 249 5.66 -34.26 12.62
CA ASP A 249 5.08 -35.61 12.65
C ASP A 249 3.54 -35.58 12.63
N HIS A 250 2.95 -34.38 12.66
CA HIS A 250 1.52 -34.13 12.68
C HIS A 250 1.11 -32.96 11.77
N SER A 251 -0.19 -32.85 11.52
CA SER A 251 -0.76 -31.75 10.72
C SER A 251 -0.81 -30.45 11.51
N ILE A 252 -0.16 -29.40 10.99
CA ILE A 252 -0.15 -28.05 11.58
C ILE A 252 -1.10 -27.16 10.79
N LYS A 253 -2.13 -26.62 11.47
CA LYS A 253 -3.03 -25.60 10.93
C LYS A 253 -2.55 -24.20 11.32
N TYR A 254 -1.90 -23.53 10.39
CA TYR A 254 -1.43 -22.16 10.57
C TYR A 254 -2.59 -21.16 10.48
N SER A 255 -2.67 -20.24 11.44
CA SER A 255 -3.58 -19.10 11.42
C SER A 255 -2.79 -17.80 11.43
N ILE A 256 -2.99 -16.94 10.43
CA ILE A 256 -2.40 -15.61 10.35
C ILE A 256 -2.81 -14.78 11.56
N ASP A 257 -4.09 -14.82 11.94
CA ASP A 257 -4.61 -14.01 13.04
C ASP A 257 -3.96 -14.35 14.38
N ARG A 258 -3.71 -15.63 14.68
CA ARG A 258 -3.01 -16.04 15.90
C ARG A 258 -1.51 -15.81 15.79
N ALA A 259 -0.90 -16.20 14.67
CA ALA A 259 0.55 -16.17 14.50
C ALA A 259 1.14 -14.75 14.56
N ARG A 260 0.37 -13.72 14.22
CA ARG A 260 0.81 -12.32 14.30
C ARG A 260 0.84 -11.74 15.72
N ARG A 261 0.24 -12.41 16.71
CA ARG A 261 0.07 -11.87 18.07
C ARG A 261 1.31 -12.03 18.95
N VAL A 262 2.15 -13.01 18.68
CA VAL A 262 3.44 -13.20 19.37
C VAL A 262 4.55 -13.29 18.34
N LEU A 263 5.39 -12.26 18.28
CA LEU A 263 6.49 -12.14 17.34
C LEU A 263 7.84 -12.08 18.08
N PHE A 264 8.87 -12.62 17.46
CA PHE A 264 10.24 -12.63 17.94
C PHE A 264 11.06 -11.70 17.06
N PHE A 265 11.84 -10.82 17.68
CA PHE A 265 12.74 -9.91 16.99
C PHE A 265 13.73 -10.69 16.10
N ASP A 266 14.04 -10.16 14.91
CA ASP A 266 15.03 -10.73 13.97
C ASP A 266 16.11 -9.71 13.61
N LYS A 267 15.77 -8.50 13.15
CA LYS A 267 16.74 -7.46 12.78
C LYS A 267 16.05 -6.10 12.52
N ILE A 268 16.72 -4.98 12.83
CA ILE A 268 16.28 -3.64 12.39
C ILE A 268 16.53 -3.46 10.88
N LYS A 269 15.53 -2.94 10.16
CA LYS A 269 15.66 -2.66 8.72
C LYS A 269 16.09 -1.22 8.50
N ILE A 270 17.37 -0.96 8.21
CA ILE A 270 17.90 0.41 8.04
C ILE A 270 17.69 1.03 6.64
N SER A 271 17.20 0.27 5.66
CA SER A 271 17.21 0.64 4.23
C SER A 271 15.85 1.09 3.68
N ALA A 272 15.00 1.76 4.46
CA ALA A 272 13.68 2.20 4.01
C ALA A 272 13.28 3.58 4.56
N THR A 273 12.03 3.97 4.31
CA THR A 273 11.49 5.31 4.57
C THR A 273 10.73 5.45 5.88
N SER A 274 10.23 4.37 6.47
CA SER A 274 9.46 4.36 7.73
C SER A 274 10.06 3.35 8.72
N PRO A 275 10.00 3.59 10.03
CA PRO A 275 10.62 2.73 11.03
C PRO A 275 10.04 1.32 10.98
N LYS A 276 10.90 0.32 10.79
CA LYS A 276 10.47 -1.08 10.70
C LYS A 276 11.53 -2.07 11.14
N ILE A 277 11.06 -3.18 11.69
CA ILE A 277 11.89 -4.34 12.06
C ILE A 277 11.41 -5.59 11.34
N ASN A 278 12.33 -6.52 11.08
CA ASN A 278 11.96 -7.88 10.76
C ASN A 278 11.69 -8.64 12.06
N THR A 279 10.71 -9.54 11.99
CA THR A 279 10.38 -10.46 13.07
C THR A 279 10.04 -11.83 12.53
N ARG A 280 9.80 -12.78 13.43
CA ARG A 280 9.27 -14.11 13.12
C ARG A 280 8.18 -14.48 14.10
N ASP A 281 7.24 -15.32 13.68
CA ASP A 281 6.33 -15.95 14.63
C ASP A 281 6.95 -17.22 15.25
N ALA A 282 6.18 -17.89 16.11
CA ALA A 282 6.57 -19.14 16.77
C ALA A 282 6.84 -20.30 15.80
N TYR A 283 6.34 -20.23 14.56
CA TYR A 283 6.63 -21.21 13.50
C TYR A 283 7.90 -20.84 12.71
N GLY A 284 8.47 -19.66 12.95
CA GLY A 284 9.59 -19.11 12.22
C GLY A 284 9.22 -18.51 10.86
N VAL A 285 7.93 -18.31 10.58
CA VAL A 285 7.46 -17.54 9.41
C VAL A 285 7.82 -16.08 9.64
N ARG A 286 8.25 -15.40 8.58
CA ARG A 286 8.76 -14.03 8.67
C ARG A 286 7.61 -13.04 8.65
N TRP A 287 7.76 -12.01 9.47
CA TRP A 287 6.87 -10.86 9.56
C TRP A 287 7.71 -9.58 9.53
N LYS A 288 7.06 -8.45 9.36
CA LYS A 288 7.62 -7.14 9.68
C LYS A 288 6.70 -6.43 10.65
N VAL A 289 7.27 -5.64 11.54
CA VAL A 289 6.54 -4.65 12.34
C VAL A 289 6.93 -3.26 11.84
N LYS A 290 5.95 -2.37 11.65
CA LYS A 290 6.12 -0.98 11.22
C LYS A 290 5.40 -0.02 12.19
N TRP A 291 5.90 1.21 12.27
CA TRP A 291 5.29 2.32 13.02
C TRP A 291 5.21 3.59 12.16
N GLY A 292 4.51 4.60 12.66
CA GLY A 292 4.41 5.92 12.04
C GLY A 292 3.09 6.16 11.28
N ASP A 293 3.05 7.28 10.55
CA ASP A 293 1.84 7.83 9.95
C ASP A 293 1.20 6.95 8.84
N GLU A 294 1.94 5.97 8.32
CA GLU A 294 1.55 5.06 7.25
C GLU A 294 0.81 3.79 7.72
N VAL A 295 0.77 3.50 9.03
CA VAL A 295 0.26 2.21 9.55
C VAL A 295 -1.23 1.99 9.28
N GLN A 296 -2.08 3.00 9.41
CA GLN A 296 -3.51 2.84 9.09
C GLN A 296 -3.82 2.96 7.60
N PRO A 297 -3.31 3.97 6.86
CA PRO A 297 -3.64 4.09 5.45
C PRO A 297 -3.24 2.86 4.62
N GLU A 298 -2.10 2.22 4.89
CA GLU A 298 -1.68 1.01 4.17
C GLU A 298 -2.70 -0.14 4.32
N VAL A 299 -3.25 -0.32 5.52
CA VAL A 299 -4.25 -1.37 5.82
C VAL A 299 -5.55 -1.17 5.06
N ILE A 300 -6.02 0.08 5.02
CA ILE A 300 -7.25 0.47 4.31
C ILE A 300 -7.05 0.25 2.79
N ASN A 301 -5.96 0.77 2.23
CA ASN A 301 -5.79 0.77 0.78
C ASN A 301 -5.48 -0.60 0.20
N ASN A 302 -4.73 -1.45 0.90
CA ASN A 302 -4.50 -2.81 0.45
C ASN A 302 -5.83 -3.60 0.38
N ARG A 303 -6.75 -3.37 1.32
CA ARG A 303 -8.10 -3.95 1.29
C ARG A 303 -8.98 -3.35 0.20
N LEU A 304 -8.97 -2.03 0.00
CA LEU A 304 -9.68 -1.38 -1.11
C LEU A 304 -9.21 -1.89 -2.47
N TRP A 305 -7.89 -2.07 -2.64
CA TRP A 305 -7.28 -2.66 -3.83
C TRP A 305 -7.83 -4.06 -4.14
N MET A 306 -7.80 -4.95 -3.14
CA MET A 306 -8.33 -6.30 -3.30
C MET A 306 -9.85 -6.29 -3.56
N LYS A 307 -10.60 -5.40 -2.87
CA LYS A 307 -12.05 -5.29 -3.05
C LYS A 307 -12.46 -4.82 -4.44
N LEU A 308 -11.63 -4.01 -5.10
CA LEU A 308 -11.89 -3.53 -6.47
C LEU A 308 -11.49 -4.54 -7.57
N GLY A 309 -10.79 -5.61 -7.19
CA GLY A 309 -10.39 -6.69 -8.11
C GLY A 309 -8.88 -6.81 -8.35
N GLY A 310 -8.04 -6.13 -7.57
CA GLY A 310 -6.61 -6.39 -7.57
C GLY A 310 -6.30 -7.85 -7.24
N LYS A 311 -5.35 -8.47 -7.95
CA LYS A 311 -5.04 -9.90 -7.80
C LYS A 311 -4.22 -10.24 -6.57
N TYR A 312 -3.40 -9.32 -6.10
CA TYR A 312 -2.46 -9.55 -5.02
C TYR A 312 -2.15 -8.24 -4.33
N THR A 313 -1.86 -8.28 -3.03
CA THR A 313 -1.25 -7.16 -2.30
C THR A 313 -0.44 -7.68 -1.12
N ASP A 314 0.20 -6.78 -0.37
CA ASP A 314 0.83 -7.17 0.88
C ASP A 314 -0.22 -7.38 1.99
N LEU A 315 -0.18 -8.54 2.64
CA LEU A 315 -1.05 -8.86 3.77
C LEU A 315 -0.58 -8.11 5.01
N VAL A 316 -1.24 -6.99 5.27
CA VAL A 316 -0.96 -6.05 6.36
C VAL A 316 -2.14 -5.93 7.33
N TYR A 317 -1.81 -5.72 8.59
CA TYR A 317 -2.78 -5.59 9.67
C TYR A 317 -2.30 -4.55 10.68
N SER A 318 -3.16 -3.62 11.07
CA SER A 318 -2.86 -2.77 12.22
C SER A 318 -3.16 -3.53 13.51
N ASN A 319 -2.40 -3.23 14.55
CA ASN A 319 -2.61 -3.74 15.90
C ASN A 319 -2.97 -2.56 16.80
N PRO A 320 -4.11 -2.63 17.52
CA PRO A 320 -4.44 -1.66 18.55
C PRO A 320 -3.63 -1.93 19.83
N LYS A 321 -3.79 -1.03 20.80
CA LYS A 321 -3.21 -1.08 22.14
C LYS A 321 -3.63 -2.35 22.89
N GLY A 322 -2.66 -3.13 23.36
CA GLY A 322 -2.92 -4.31 24.21
C GLY A 322 -1.96 -5.48 23.98
N MET A 323 -1.79 -6.34 24.99
CA MET A 323 -0.95 -7.55 24.90
C MET A 323 -1.65 -8.70 24.15
N GLU A 324 -2.97 -8.64 24.04
CA GLU A 324 -3.78 -9.56 23.25
C GLU A 324 -3.57 -9.37 21.74
N HIS A 325 -2.98 -8.26 21.31
CA HIS A 325 -2.83 -7.90 19.91
C HIS A 325 -1.43 -8.16 19.36
N LEU A 326 -0.39 -7.58 19.95
CA LEU A 326 1.00 -7.84 19.55
C LEU A 326 1.93 -7.78 20.77
N VAL A 327 2.58 -8.90 21.04
CA VAL A 327 3.74 -9.03 21.92
C VAL A 327 4.97 -9.29 21.06
N LEU A 328 5.95 -8.41 21.16
CA LEU A 328 7.28 -8.58 20.59
C LEU A 328 8.23 -9.08 21.68
N ILE A 329 8.91 -10.19 21.43
CA ILE A 329 9.90 -10.79 22.32
C ILE A 329 11.30 -10.48 21.77
N LEU A 330 12.15 -9.90 22.62
CA LEU A 330 13.52 -9.49 22.30
C LEU A 330 14.51 -10.64 22.43
N GLY A 331 15.79 -10.39 22.12
CA GLY A 331 16.87 -11.39 22.18
C GLY A 331 16.96 -12.17 23.49
N ASP A 332 17.72 -13.26 23.48
CA ASP A 332 17.93 -14.09 24.67
C ASP A 332 19.20 -13.63 25.39
N PRO A 333 19.10 -12.99 26.58
CA PRO A 333 20.26 -12.43 27.28
C PRO A 333 21.26 -13.50 27.73
N GLN A 334 20.84 -14.77 27.83
CA GLN A 334 21.73 -15.88 28.20
C GLN A 334 22.52 -16.40 27.00
N LYS A 335 22.03 -16.19 25.78
CA LYS A 335 22.65 -16.70 24.54
C LYS A 335 23.41 -15.62 23.76
N GLU A 336 23.00 -14.36 23.89
CA GLU A 336 23.59 -13.24 23.17
C GLU A 336 24.67 -12.58 24.05
N ARG A 337 25.93 -13.00 23.85
CA ARG A 337 27.09 -12.59 24.67
C ARG A 337 27.43 -11.09 24.59
N GLN A 338 27.01 -10.43 23.51
CA GLN A 338 27.12 -8.98 23.33
C GLN A 338 25.84 -8.48 22.67
N SER A 339 25.13 -7.57 23.35
CA SER A 339 23.98 -6.91 22.76
C SER A 339 24.42 -6.00 21.62
N THR A 340 23.70 -6.07 20.50
CA THR A 340 23.94 -5.22 19.32
C THR A 340 22.60 -4.78 18.73
N CYS A 341 22.59 -3.78 17.85
CA CYS A 341 21.36 -3.41 17.13
C CYS A 341 20.83 -4.48 16.16
N ASP A 342 21.62 -5.51 15.89
CA ASP A 342 21.18 -6.71 15.19
C ASP A 342 20.46 -7.71 16.12
N HIS A 343 20.69 -7.61 17.43
CA HIS A 343 20.23 -8.52 18.47
C HIS A 343 20.03 -7.79 19.81
N PRO A 344 19.06 -6.87 19.93
CA PRO A 344 18.77 -6.20 21.19
C PRO A 344 18.08 -7.19 22.13
N VAL A 345 18.60 -7.29 23.36
CA VAL A 345 18.06 -8.16 24.42
C VAL A 345 17.18 -7.38 25.39
N THR A 346 17.34 -6.05 25.46
CA THR A 346 16.50 -5.16 26.28
C THR A 346 15.71 -4.13 25.47
N VAL A 347 14.60 -3.66 26.05
CA VAL A 347 13.75 -2.60 25.49
C VAL A 347 14.52 -1.29 25.36
N LYS A 348 15.43 -1.01 26.30
CA LYS A 348 16.30 0.17 26.27
C LYS A 348 17.22 0.13 25.05
N GLU A 349 17.83 -1.03 24.77
CA GLU A 349 18.71 -1.22 23.61
C GLU A 349 17.93 -1.10 22.30
N LEU A 350 16.78 -1.78 22.16
CA LEU A 350 15.96 -1.65 20.96
C LEU A 350 15.57 -0.18 20.70
N THR A 351 15.20 0.54 21.76
CA THR A 351 14.84 1.96 21.66
C THR A 351 16.03 2.81 21.23
N SER A 352 17.22 2.60 21.80
CA SER A 352 18.44 3.30 21.37
C SER A 352 18.75 2.98 19.92
N CYS A 353 18.74 1.71 19.54
CA CYS A 353 19.05 1.28 18.18
C CYS A 353 18.12 1.85 17.11
N LEU A 354 16.82 2.01 17.42
CA LEU A 354 15.90 2.68 16.50
C LEU A 354 16.13 4.20 16.44
N ARG A 355 16.48 4.82 17.57
CA ARG A 355 16.84 6.24 17.65
C ARG A 355 18.15 6.55 16.93
N ASP A 356 19.11 5.64 16.98
CA ASP A 356 20.43 5.80 16.36
C ASP A 356 20.43 5.34 14.89
N SER A 357 19.37 4.67 14.46
CA SER A 357 19.20 4.26 13.06
C SER A 357 18.98 5.45 12.12
N SER A 358 19.02 5.18 10.82
CA SER A 358 18.67 6.15 9.76
C SER A 358 17.27 6.77 9.91
N TYR A 359 16.37 6.15 10.69
CA TYR A 359 15.05 6.69 10.97
C TYR A 359 15.01 7.77 12.05
N LYS A 360 16.01 7.82 12.95
CA LYS A 360 15.97 8.64 14.17
C LYS A 360 14.69 8.44 15.00
N PHE A 361 14.18 7.21 15.02
CA PHE A 361 12.84 6.94 15.52
C PHE A 361 12.80 6.72 17.03
N ASN A 362 11.96 7.49 17.71
CA ASN A 362 11.73 7.35 19.14
C ASN A 362 10.62 6.32 19.41
N LEU A 363 10.98 5.11 19.82
CA LEU A 363 10.01 4.04 20.08
C LEU A 363 9.19 4.26 21.37
N SER A 364 9.72 4.99 22.36
CA SER A 364 9.13 5.09 23.70
C SER A 364 7.65 5.50 23.71
N PRO A 365 7.18 6.50 22.93
CA PRO A 365 5.78 6.89 22.91
C PRO A 365 4.85 5.78 22.43
N TYR A 366 5.36 4.80 21.66
CA TYR A 366 4.60 3.70 21.07
C TYR A 366 4.49 2.47 21.99
N ILE A 367 5.28 2.38 23.06
CA ILE A 367 5.24 1.23 23.96
C ILE A 367 4.03 1.35 24.90
N THR A 368 3.25 0.27 25.03
CA THR A 368 2.17 0.17 26.03
C THR A 368 2.63 -0.56 27.27
N PHE A 369 3.13 -1.79 27.09
CA PHE A 369 3.66 -2.62 28.16
C PHE A 369 5.06 -3.07 27.77
N ALA A 370 5.94 -3.16 28.76
CA ALA A 370 7.27 -3.73 28.66
C ALA A 370 7.62 -4.44 29.96
N GLY A 371 8.44 -5.47 29.89
CA GLY A 371 8.94 -6.16 31.07
C GLY A 371 9.65 -7.46 30.74
N THR A 372 9.96 -8.23 31.77
CA THR A 372 10.62 -9.54 31.65
C THR A 372 9.59 -10.65 31.76
N ILE A 373 9.73 -11.70 30.96
CA ILE A 373 8.90 -12.90 31.06
C ILE A 373 9.35 -13.68 32.30
N THR A 374 8.44 -13.84 33.26
CA THR A 374 8.66 -14.56 34.52
C THR A 374 7.68 -15.72 34.66
N LYS A 375 7.89 -16.61 35.64
CA LYS A 375 6.96 -17.74 35.86
C LYS A 375 5.55 -17.26 36.19
N GLU A 376 5.43 -16.11 36.84
CA GLU A 376 4.18 -15.54 37.33
C GLU A 376 3.37 -14.88 36.21
N ASN A 377 4.03 -14.33 35.19
CA ASN A 377 3.37 -13.59 34.12
C ASN A 377 3.28 -14.32 32.78
N ILE A 378 3.95 -15.46 32.63
CA ILE A 378 4.16 -16.12 31.34
C ILE A 378 2.86 -16.50 30.64
N ASP A 379 1.85 -16.97 31.37
CA ASP A 379 0.58 -17.38 30.79
C ASP A 379 -0.25 -16.19 30.30
N ARG A 380 -0.08 -15.02 30.94
CA ARG A 380 -0.69 -13.76 30.51
C ARG A 380 0.01 -13.20 29.27
N VAL A 381 1.34 -13.11 29.30
CA VAL A 381 2.15 -12.51 28.22
C VAL A 381 2.12 -13.39 26.96
N LEU A 382 2.16 -14.70 27.14
CA LEU A 382 2.21 -15.69 26.05
C LEU A 382 0.88 -16.41 25.85
N LYS A 383 -0.24 -15.77 26.20
CA LYS A 383 -1.60 -16.31 26.04
C LYS A 383 -1.87 -16.79 24.61
N GLU A 384 -1.42 -15.99 23.64
CA GLU A 384 -1.64 -16.22 22.21
C GLU A 384 -0.51 -17.00 21.54
N LEU A 385 0.48 -17.48 22.30
CA LEU A 385 1.58 -18.27 21.76
C LEU A 385 1.05 -19.63 21.25
N PRO A 386 1.26 -19.97 19.96
CA PRO A 386 0.77 -21.23 19.42
C PRO A 386 1.45 -22.46 20.06
N ARG A 387 0.66 -23.51 20.34
CA ARG A 387 1.13 -24.77 20.94
C ARG A 387 2.14 -25.51 20.05
N ASP A 388 1.89 -25.54 18.74
CA ASP A 388 2.74 -26.19 17.73
C ASP A 388 3.96 -25.34 17.30
N GLY A 389 4.33 -24.34 18.10
CA GLY A 389 5.51 -23.52 17.87
C GLY A 389 6.81 -24.34 17.98
N LYS A 390 7.90 -23.79 17.44
CA LYS A 390 9.22 -24.42 17.59
C LYS A 390 9.63 -24.49 19.07
N LYS A 391 10.32 -25.57 19.48
CA LYS A 391 10.81 -25.78 20.85
C LYS A 391 11.53 -24.55 21.45
N ARG A 392 12.39 -23.89 20.67
CA ARG A 392 13.12 -22.66 21.08
C ARG A 392 12.23 -21.45 21.43
N TYR A 393 10.94 -21.54 21.13
CA TYR A 393 9.92 -20.56 21.42
C TYR A 393 8.88 -21.10 22.41
N SER A 394 9.14 -22.24 23.05
CA SER A 394 8.31 -22.75 24.13
C SER A 394 8.39 -21.84 25.35
N LYS A 395 7.33 -21.79 26.16
CA LYS A 395 7.25 -20.94 27.35
C LYS A 395 8.50 -21.03 28.23
N LYS A 396 8.98 -22.25 28.52
CA LYS A 396 10.19 -22.48 29.33
C LYS A 396 11.44 -21.77 28.77
N GLU A 397 11.63 -21.83 27.45
CA GLU A 397 12.78 -21.20 26.75
C GLU A 397 12.67 -19.67 26.66
N LEU A 398 11.53 -19.09 27.06
CA LEU A 398 11.28 -17.66 26.98
C LEU A 398 11.40 -16.95 28.34
N LEU A 399 11.54 -17.69 29.45
CA LEU A 399 11.78 -17.13 30.76
C LEU A 399 13.04 -16.26 30.77
N GLY A 400 12.98 -15.10 31.41
CA GLY A 400 14.08 -14.14 31.51
C GLY A 400 14.26 -13.22 30.31
N ARG A 401 13.51 -13.42 29.21
CA ARG A 401 13.58 -12.53 28.04
C ARG A 401 12.68 -11.31 28.23
N GLU A 402 13.10 -10.17 27.70
CA GLU A 402 12.24 -8.99 27.66
C GLU A 402 11.21 -9.05 26.53
N TYR A 403 10.05 -8.48 26.81
CA TYR A 403 8.97 -8.31 25.86
C TYR A 403 8.46 -6.87 25.88
N LEU A 404 7.81 -6.48 24.79
CA LEU A 404 7.04 -5.25 24.69
C LEU A 404 5.78 -5.42 23.84
N SER A 405 4.80 -4.57 24.09
CA SER A 405 3.60 -4.40 23.27
C SER A 405 3.41 -2.94 22.91
N PHE A 406 2.58 -2.67 21.91
CA PHE A 406 2.50 -1.35 21.30
C PHE A 406 1.10 -0.74 21.41
N LYS A 407 1.05 0.59 21.51
CA LYS A 407 -0.19 1.37 21.42
C LYS A 407 -0.74 1.33 20.00
N GLU A 408 0.18 1.37 19.04
CA GLU A 408 -0.10 1.47 17.62
C GLU A 408 1.06 0.84 16.86
N SER A 409 0.74 -0.09 15.95
CA SER A 409 1.73 -0.68 15.03
C SER A 409 1.02 -1.34 13.84
N LEU A 410 1.79 -1.69 12.82
CA LEU A 410 1.36 -2.54 11.72
C LEU A 410 2.25 -3.78 11.63
N VAL A 411 1.64 -4.94 11.34
CA VAL A 411 2.34 -6.16 10.99
C VAL A 411 2.10 -6.55 9.53
N GLU A 412 3.15 -7.01 8.85
CA GLU A 412 3.12 -7.43 7.45
C GLU A 412 3.67 -8.87 7.31
N LEU A 413 2.86 -9.78 6.77
CA LEU A 413 3.25 -11.18 6.57
C LEU A 413 4.23 -11.32 5.39
N LYS A 414 5.31 -12.10 5.58
CA LYS A 414 6.29 -12.43 4.53
C LYS A 414 6.33 -13.92 4.20
N ILE A 415 5.62 -14.30 3.16
CA ILE A 415 5.47 -15.70 2.70
C ILE A 415 6.66 -16.14 1.82
N LYS A 416 7.88 -16.06 2.37
CA LYS A 416 9.11 -16.40 1.64
C LYS A 416 9.07 -17.86 1.16
N LYS A 417 9.20 -18.05 -0.17
CA LYS A 417 9.13 -19.29 -1.00
C LYS A 417 7.82 -19.53 -1.75
N ALA A 418 6.65 -19.18 -1.20
CA ALA A 418 5.38 -19.36 -1.91
C ALA A 418 4.94 -18.08 -2.65
N ALA A 419 5.36 -16.91 -2.14
CA ALA A 419 5.36 -15.64 -2.84
C ALA A 419 6.82 -15.15 -2.96
N LEU A 420 7.43 -15.37 -4.11
CA LEU A 420 8.77 -14.90 -4.41
C LEU A 420 8.67 -13.49 -4.98
N ARG A 421 8.90 -12.48 -4.13
CA ARG A 421 8.87 -11.06 -4.53
C ARG A 421 9.99 -10.79 -5.53
N GLY A 422 9.68 -10.08 -6.61
CA GLY A 422 10.61 -9.57 -7.60
C GLY A 422 10.85 -8.07 -7.46
N GLY A 423 11.50 -7.53 -8.48
CA GLY A 423 11.76 -6.11 -8.65
C GLY A 423 10.51 -5.24 -8.92
N PRO A 424 10.76 -3.97 -9.29
CA PRO A 424 9.72 -3.02 -9.71
C PRO A 424 8.86 -3.54 -10.87
N ALA A 425 7.56 -3.23 -10.84
CA ALA A 425 6.63 -3.58 -11.92
C ALA A 425 6.55 -2.48 -13.00
N ALA A 426 6.23 -2.85 -14.24
CA ALA A 426 6.42 -2.03 -15.43
C ALA A 426 5.30 -0.98 -15.68
N PHE A 427 4.82 -0.27 -14.66
CA PHE A 427 3.62 0.59 -14.78
C PHE A 427 3.86 1.86 -15.62
N SER A 428 5.12 2.15 -15.94
CA SER A 428 5.53 3.27 -16.80
C SER A 428 6.19 2.85 -18.11
N SER A 429 6.39 1.55 -18.32
CA SER A 429 7.19 0.99 -19.42
C SER A 429 6.47 -0.21 -20.06
N ALA A 430 7.15 -0.93 -20.96
CA ALA A 430 6.60 -2.12 -21.61
C ALA A 430 5.20 -1.87 -22.24
N SER A 431 4.25 -2.77 -21.99
CA SER A 431 2.88 -2.70 -22.47
C SER A 431 1.97 -1.77 -21.65
N ALA A 432 2.40 -1.20 -20.52
CA ALA A 432 1.52 -0.47 -19.60
C ALA A 432 0.81 0.74 -20.22
N LYS A 433 1.44 1.40 -21.21
CA LYS A 433 0.80 2.50 -21.96
C LYS A 433 -0.36 2.04 -22.85
N MET A 434 -0.50 0.75 -23.13
CA MET A 434 -1.58 0.13 -23.92
C MET A 434 -2.55 -0.67 -23.07
N ASP A 435 -2.19 -0.92 -21.81
CA ASP A 435 -3.00 -1.67 -20.86
C ASP A 435 -4.01 -0.76 -20.16
N ARG A 436 -5.27 -1.20 -20.15
CA ARG A 436 -6.36 -0.52 -19.45
C ARG A 436 -6.10 -0.43 -17.96
N VAL A 437 -5.54 -1.46 -17.32
CA VAL A 437 -5.34 -1.44 -15.86
C VAL A 437 -4.35 -0.35 -15.49
N GLY A 438 -3.15 -0.37 -16.10
CA GLY A 438 -2.14 0.67 -15.87
C GLY A 438 -2.64 2.09 -16.10
N ARG A 439 -3.49 2.31 -17.11
CA ARG A 439 -4.12 3.61 -17.40
C ARG A 439 -5.19 3.98 -16.37
N GLY A 440 -6.12 3.08 -16.09
CA GLY A 440 -7.27 3.28 -15.21
C GLY A 440 -6.90 3.43 -13.73
N LEU A 441 -5.76 2.90 -13.31
CA LEU A 441 -5.24 3.06 -11.94
C LEU A 441 -5.02 4.51 -11.53
N MET A 442 -4.93 5.46 -12.48
CA MET A 442 -4.99 6.88 -12.16
C MET A 442 -6.23 7.22 -11.32
N ILE A 443 -7.41 6.70 -11.67
CA ILE A 443 -8.66 7.00 -10.94
C ILE A 443 -8.63 6.41 -9.52
N PHE A 444 -8.13 5.19 -9.37
CA PHE A 444 -7.98 4.55 -8.06
C PHE A 444 -7.01 5.34 -7.16
N ASN A 445 -5.81 5.62 -7.66
CA ASN A 445 -4.80 6.36 -6.90
C ASN A 445 -5.29 7.77 -6.55
N MET A 446 -6.03 8.42 -7.45
CA MET A 446 -6.65 9.71 -7.15
C MET A 446 -7.79 9.58 -6.15
N TRP A 447 -8.58 8.52 -6.16
CA TRP A 447 -9.64 8.31 -5.17
C TRP A 447 -9.08 8.21 -3.75
N ILE A 448 -8.00 7.46 -3.54
CA ILE A 448 -7.35 7.28 -2.22
C ILE A 448 -6.28 8.34 -1.88
N ALA A 449 -6.06 9.31 -2.77
CA ALA A 449 -5.02 10.34 -2.64
C ALA A 449 -3.58 9.77 -2.53
N ASN A 450 -3.27 8.71 -3.29
CA ASN A 450 -1.90 8.19 -3.36
C ASN A 450 -0.98 9.17 -4.09
N ARG A 451 0.02 9.68 -3.39
CA ARG A 451 1.00 10.63 -3.94
C ARG A 451 2.26 9.96 -4.50
N ASP A 452 2.53 8.70 -4.16
CA ASP A 452 3.79 8.02 -4.49
C ASP A 452 3.54 6.71 -5.26
N ALA A 453 3.06 6.82 -6.49
CA ALA A 453 2.73 5.68 -7.36
C ALA A 453 3.87 5.28 -8.32
N LYS A 454 5.13 5.52 -7.92
CA LYS A 454 6.32 5.21 -8.75
C LYS A 454 6.49 3.72 -9.02
N ASP A 455 7.24 3.40 -10.08
CA ASP A 455 7.45 2.00 -10.48
C ASP A 455 8.06 1.18 -9.32
N ASP A 456 8.92 1.76 -8.48
CA ASP A 456 9.49 1.09 -7.29
C ASP A 456 8.45 0.76 -6.20
N ASN A 457 7.32 1.47 -6.19
CA ASN A 457 6.17 1.22 -5.33
C ASN A 457 5.13 0.33 -6.02
N ASN A 458 5.42 -0.17 -7.22
CA ASN A 458 4.70 -1.28 -7.83
C ASN A 458 5.65 -2.48 -7.84
N ARG A 459 5.20 -3.66 -7.46
CA ARG A 459 6.08 -4.84 -7.34
C ARG A 459 5.53 -6.01 -8.11
N SER A 460 6.43 -6.87 -8.54
CA SER A 460 6.06 -8.18 -9.07
C SER A 460 6.28 -9.29 -8.05
N VAL A 461 5.58 -10.40 -8.25
CA VAL A 461 5.68 -11.59 -7.42
C VAL A 461 5.44 -12.84 -8.26
N LEU A 462 6.24 -13.87 -8.04
CA LEU A 462 5.91 -15.23 -8.47
C LEU A 462 5.22 -15.94 -7.32
N VAL A 463 3.95 -16.28 -7.51
CA VAL A 463 3.16 -17.04 -6.55
C VAL A 463 2.99 -18.47 -7.03
N LYS A 464 3.05 -19.43 -6.09
CA LYS A 464 2.85 -20.85 -6.40
C LYS A 464 1.48 -21.34 -5.93
N ASP A 465 0.78 -22.05 -6.80
CA ASP A 465 -0.53 -22.65 -6.59
C ASP A 465 -1.56 -21.60 -6.11
N TYR A 466 -1.61 -20.44 -6.78
CA TYR A 466 -2.34 -19.26 -6.33
C TYR A 466 -3.82 -19.31 -6.71
N LEU A 467 -4.72 -19.12 -5.74
CA LEU A 467 -6.18 -19.15 -5.94
C LEU A 467 -6.64 -20.37 -6.76
N ASN A 468 -6.10 -21.55 -6.42
CA ASN A 468 -6.33 -22.85 -7.07
C ASN A 468 -5.86 -22.96 -8.54
N GLN A 469 -5.01 -22.05 -9.01
CA GLN A 469 -4.28 -22.21 -10.27
C GLN A 469 -3.00 -22.99 -10.01
N GLU A 470 -2.83 -24.15 -10.65
CA GLU A 470 -1.63 -24.98 -10.49
C GLU A 470 -0.38 -24.30 -11.07
N GLY A 471 0.76 -24.47 -10.38
CA GLY A 471 2.06 -24.00 -10.87
C GLY A 471 2.41 -22.59 -10.41
N ASN A 472 3.31 -21.93 -11.16
CA ASN A 472 3.74 -20.57 -10.85
C ASN A 472 2.95 -19.55 -11.68
N SER A 473 2.48 -18.50 -11.02
CA SER A 473 1.85 -17.34 -11.67
C SER A 473 2.69 -16.10 -11.40
N PHE A 474 2.96 -15.33 -12.46
CA PHE A 474 3.52 -13.99 -12.35
C PHE A 474 2.40 -12.99 -12.14
N LEU A 475 2.48 -12.23 -11.05
CA LEU A 475 1.55 -11.17 -10.71
C LEU A 475 2.30 -9.86 -10.48
N GLU A 476 1.59 -8.77 -10.68
CA GLU A 476 2.05 -7.41 -10.40
C GLU A 476 1.03 -6.69 -9.50
N PHE A 477 1.49 -5.82 -8.60
CA PHE A 477 0.60 -5.15 -7.65
C PHE A 477 1.15 -3.80 -7.18
N GLN A 478 0.26 -2.92 -6.71
CA GLN A 478 0.68 -1.70 -5.99
C GLN A 478 1.07 -2.06 -4.56
N HIS A 479 2.27 -1.63 -4.18
CA HIS A 479 2.92 -1.83 -2.89
C HIS A 479 3.08 -0.47 -2.18
N ASP A 480 3.28 -0.49 -0.86
CA ASP A 480 3.59 0.69 -0.05
C ASP A 480 2.55 1.82 -0.17
N MET A 481 1.27 1.47 -0.17
CA MET A 481 0.15 2.41 -0.28
C MET A 481 -0.13 3.19 1.03
N GLY A 482 0.87 3.34 1.89
CA GLY A 482 0.79 4.11 3.14
C GLY A 482 0.76 5.63 2.93
N ALA A 483 1.36 6.13 1.85
CA ALA A 483 1.43 7.56 1.50
C ALA A 483 0.13 8.09 0.87
N THR A 484 -0.98 8.00 1.59
CA THR A 484 -2.36 8.16 1.10
C THR A 484 -3.29 8.77 2.16
N LEU A 485 -4.57 8.94 1.83
CA LEU A 485 -5.64 9.40 2.74
C LEU A 485 -5.36 10.75 3.42
N GLY A 486 -4.69 11.64 2.72
CA GLY A 486 -4.38 13.00 3.15
C GLY A 486 -3.93 13.86 1.98
N ASN A 487 -3.23 14.97 2.26
CA ASN A 487 -2.60 15.78 1.23
C ASN A 487 -1.08 15.58 1.23
N VAL A 488 -0.38 16.27 2.13
CA VAL A 488 1.10 16.22 2.24
C VAL A 488 1.58 15.22 3.30
N VAL A 489 0.78 14.96 4.34
CA VAL A 489 1.05 13.96 5.37
C VAL A 489 0.09 12.77 5.21
N SER A 490 0.54 11.56 5.53
CA SER A 490 -0.26 10.34 5.36
C SER A 490 -1.34 10.25 6.46
N GLY A 491 -2.56 9.85 6.08
CA GLY A 491 -3.66 9.66 7.03
C GLY A 491 -4.22 10.96 7.66
N GLU A 492 -3.85 12.13 7.14
CA GLU A 492 -4.39 13.41 7.58
C GLU A 492 -5.81 13.63 7.00
N ILE A 493 -6.81 12.96 7.59
CA ILE A 493 -8.16 12.83 7.04
C ILE A 493 -8.86 14.16 6.78
N ASN A 494 -8.63 15.18 7.61
CA ASN A 494 -9.20 16.52 7.40
C ASN A 494 -8.76 17.13 6.06
N ASN A 495 -7.52 16.84 5.64
CA ASN A 495 -6.94 17.31 4.39
C ASN A 495 -7.28 16.42 3.18
N LEU A 496 -8.00 15.30 3.38
CA LEU A 496 -8.53 14.49 2.29
C LEU A 496 -9.71 15.23 1.62
N ARG A 497 -9.40 16.04 0.61
CA ARG A 497 -10.36 16.93 -0.05
C ARG A 497 -11.56 16.17 -0.65
N THR A 498 -12.71 16.83 -0.73
CA THR A 498 -13.95 16.25 -1.33
C THR A 498 -14.62 17.25 -2.25
N GLY A 499 -15.65 16.80 -2.99
CA GLY A 499 -16.47 17.68 -3.84
C GLY A 499 -15.66 18.42 -4.90
N TYR A 500 -15.92 19.72 -5.04
CA TYR A 500 -15.25 20.59 -6.01
C TYR A 500 -13.72 20.68 -5.79
N PHE A 501 -13.29 20.65 -4.53
CA PHE A 501 -11.87 20.67 -4.15
C PHE A 501 -11.16 19.34 -4.36
N PHE A 502 -11.84 18.30 -4.84
CA PHE A 502 -11.27 17.01 -5.21
C PHE A 502 -11.29 16.79 -6.72
N LEU A 503 -12.47 16.94 -7.34
CA LEU A 503 -12.69 16.65 -8.76
C LEU A 503 -13.58 17.71 -9.39
N ARG A 504 -13.04 18.43 -10.38
CA ARG A 504 -13.74 19.50 -11.12
C ARG A 504 -13.62 19.34 -12.62
N ARG A 505 -14.55 19.96 -13.37
CA ARG A 505 -14.49 20.05 -14.85
C ARG A 505 -13.62 21.24 -15.25
N SER A 506 -12.90 21.19 -16.38
CA SER A 506 -12.32 22.42 -16.95
C SER A 506 -13.40 23.44 -17.26
N ILE A 507 -12.97 24.70 -17.33
CA ILE A 507 -13.68 25.79 -18.00
C ILE A 507 -14.09 25.37 -19.43
N THR A 508 -13.17 24.78 -20.20
CA THR A 508 -13.46 24.25 -21.55
C THR A 508 -14.40 23.05 -21.57
N ARG A 509 -14.75 22.48 -20.41
CA ARG A 509 -15.57 21.27 -20.24
C ARG A 509 -15.06 20.03 -20.98
N LYS A 510 -13.83 20.04 -21.52
CA LYS A 510 -13.20 18.92 -22.23
C LYS A 510 -12.46 17.94 -21.31
N ASN A 511 -12.17 18.32 -20.07
CA ASN A 511 -11.42 17.48 -19.12
C ASN A 511 -12.03 17.52 -17.71
N LEU A 512 -11.76 16.47 -16.95
CA LEU A 512 -11.85 16.45 -15.49
C LEU A 512 -10.46 16.64 -14.89
N TYR A 513 -10.38 17.35 -13.77
CA TYR A 513 -9.14 17.61 -13.04
C TYR A 513 -9.25 17.14 -11.61
N PHE A 514 -8.28 16.33 -11.22
CA PHE A 514 -7.98 16.07 -9.82
C PHE A 514 -7.05 17.18 -9.29
N THR A 515 -7.35 17.65 -8.09
CA THR A 515 -6.65 18.74 -7.38
C THR A 515 -5.56 18.23 -6.44
N GLN A 516 -5.37 16.90 -6.39
CA GLN A 516 -4.41 16.24 -5.52
C GLN A 516 -2.98 16.49 -5.99
N LEU A 517 -2.07 16.72 -5.04
CA LEU A 517 -0.64 16.74 -5.30
C LEU A 517 -0.11 15.31 -5.44
N ILE A 518 0.68 15.08 -6.48
CA ILE A 518 1.40 13.82 -6.70
C ILE A 518 2.90 14.08 -6.80
N LEU A 519 3.69 13.18 -6.24
CA LEU A 519 5.14 13.20 -6.36
C LEU A 519 5.57 12.56 -7.69
N TYR A 520 4.84 11.53 -8.13
CA TYR A 520 5.14 10.83 -9.37
C TYR A 520 3.89 10.52 -10.19
N ARG A 521 4.03 10.64 -11.52
CA ARG A 521 2.99 10.32 -12.51
C ARG A 521 3.46 9.19 -13.44
N PRO A 522 2.96 7.96 -13.29
CA PRO A 522 3.21 6.89 -14.25
C PRO A 522 2.92 7.28 -15.69
N LYS A 523 3.76 6.84 -16.63
CA LYS A 523 3.59 7.15 -18.06
C LYS A 523 2.26 6.61 -18.61
N ALA A 524 1.73 5.51 -18.08
CA ALA A 524 0.42 4.97 -18.47
C ALA A 524 -0.72 5.97 -18.22
N TRP A 525 -0.66 6.76 -17.13
CA TRP A 525 -1.69 7.76 -16.81
C TRP A 525 -1.73 8.94 -17.80
N LYS A 526 -0.70 9.10 -18.64
CA LYS A 526 -0.73 10.09 -19.74
C LYS A 526 -1.53 9.60 -20.94
N LYS A 527 -1.88 8.31 -20.99
CA LYS A 527 -2.59 7.65 -22.09
C LYS A 527 -4.02 7.22 -21.71
N ILE A 528 -4.51 7.64 -20.55
CA ILE A 528 -5.88 7.34 -20.12
C ILE A 528 -6.90 7.94 -21.09
N THR A 529 -7.83 7.11 -21.58
CA THR A 529 -9.02 7.57 -22.32
C THR A 529 -10.19 7.78 -21.38
N PHE A 530 -11.30 8.33 -21.90
CA PHE A 530 -12.52 8.43 -21.10
C PHE A 530 -13.07 7.04 -20.74
N ALA A 531 -12.98 6.06 -21.64
CA ALA A 531 -13.45 4.70 -21.39
C ALA A 531 -12.60 3.96 -20.33
N ASP A 532 -11.27 4.13 -20.35
CA ASP A 532 -10.37 3.60 -19.30
C ASP A 532 -10.72 4.18 -17.92
N ALA A 533 -10.99 5.49 -17.86
CA ALA A 533 -11.42 6.16 -16.64
C ALA A 533 -12.79 5.70 -16.16
N LEU A 534 -13.74 5.54 -17.09
CA LEU A 534 -15.10 5.08 -16.81
C LEU A 534 -15.11 3.64 -16.27
N TRP A 535 -14.23 2.77 -16.79
CA TRP A 535 -14.06 1.40 -16.31
C TRP A 535 -13.66 1.34 -14.83
N MET A 536 -12.64 2.09 -14.40
CA MET A 536 -12.25 2.13 -13.00
C MET A 536 -13.27 2.89 -12.14
N ALA A 537 -13.84 3.98 -12.66
CA ALA A 537 -14.89 4.72 -11.97
C ALA A 537 -16.12 3.86 -11.68
N ARG A 538 -16.49 2.96 -12.59
CA ARG A 538 -17.58 1.99 -12.40
C ARG A 538 -17.31 1.06 -11.22
N LYS A 539 -16.09 0.51 -11.12
CA LYS A 539 -15.69 -0.35 -10.00
C LYS A 539 -15.75 0.38 -8.66
N ILE A 540 -15.23 1.61 -8.61
CA ILE A 540 -15.30 2.46 -7.41
C ILE A 540 -16.75 2.79 -7.04
N SER A 541 -17.58 3.11 -8.02
CA SER A 541 -18.99 3.48 -7.79
C SER A 541 -19.83 2.33 -7.25
N LEU A 542 -19.49 1.08 -7.61
CA LEU A 542 -20.16 -0.13 -7.15
C LEU A 542 -19.80 -0.55 -5.71
N LEU A 543 -18.72 0.00 -5.13
CA LEU A 543 -18.42 -0.25 -3.72
C LEU A 543 -19.51 0.35 -2.86
N SER A 544 -20.17 -0.45 -2.00
CA SER A 544 -21.18 0.05 -1.07
C SER A 544 -20.57 0.89 0.07
N GLU A 545 -21.39 1.72 0.72
CA GLU A 545 -21.05 2.41 1.96
C GLU A 545 -20.63 1.39 3.04
N SER A 546 -21.33 0.26 3.14
CA SER A 546 -20.98 -0.80 4.10
C SER A 546 -19.60 -1.37 3.84
N ASN A 547 -19.23 -1.64 2.58
CA ASN A 547 -17.88 -2.13 2.25
C ASN A 547 -16.80 -1.12 2.60
N ILE A 548 -17.03 0.18 2.35
CA ILE A 548 -16.05 1.21 2.70
C ILE A 548 -15.88 1.30 4.22
N LYS A 549 -16.98 1.32 4.99
CA LYS A 549 -16.94 1.37 6.45
C LYS A 549 -16.25 0.16 7.06
N GLU A 550 -16.60 -1.04 6.60
CA GLU A 550 -15.97 -2.30 7.01
C GLU A 550 -14.46 -2.27 6.76
N ILE A 551 -14.03 -1.85 5.57
CA ILE A 551 -12.60 -1.75 5.24
C ILE A 551 -11.88 -0.71 6.10
N VAL A 552 -12.50 0.45 6.35
CA VAL A 552 -11.93 1.49 7.20
C VAL A 552 -11.84 1.03 8.66
N ALA A 553 -12.76 0.18 9.14
CA ALA A 553 -12.73 -0.34 10.52
C ALA A 553 -11.48 -1.17 10.82
N HIS A 554 -10.91 -1.85 9.81
CA HIS A 554 -9.64 -2.55 9.97
C HIS A 554 -8.45 -1.64 10.28
N SER A 555 -8.59 -0.32 10.17
CA SER A 555 -7.53 0.63 10.55
C SER A 555 -7.25 0.67 12.05
N ASN A 556 -8.24 0.29 12.88
CA ASN A 556 -8.22 0.47 14.34
C ASN A 556 -8.02 1.93 14.79
N TRP A 557 -8.34 2.91 13.92
CA TRP A 557 -8.52 4.29 14.38
C TRP A 557 -9.72 4.40 15.33
N PRO A 558 -9.82 5.46 16.15
CA PRO A 558 -11.05 5.75 16.89
C PRO A 558 -12.23 5.93 15.94
N ASP A 559 -13.43 5.58 16.40
CA ASP A 559 -14.66 5.60 15.60
C ASP A 559 -14.91 6.95 14.89
N PHE A 560 -14.64 8.08 15.53
CA PHE A 560 -14.80 9.40 14.92
C PHE A 560 -13.85 9.63 13.72
N VAL A 561 -12.63 9.11 13.77
CA VAL A 561 -11.69 9.16 12.64
C VAL A 561 -12.13 8.18 11.55
N GLN A 562 -12.58 6.97 11.92
CA GLN A 562 -13.14 6.00 10.97
C GLN A 562 -14.36 6.57 10.22
N GLN A 563 -15.26 7.25 10.93
CA GLN A 563 -16.44 7.89 10.35
C GLN A 563 -16.04 9.03 9.41
N ALA A 564 -15.08 9.88 9.81
CA ALA A 564 -14.54 10.92 8.94
C ALA A 564 -13.91 10.33 7.66
N ALA A 565 -13.03 9.33 7.79
CA ALA A 565 -12.35 8.70 6.66
C ALA A 565 -13.35 8.04 5.70
N SER A 566 -14.31 7.29 6.24
CA SER A 566 -15.40 6.66 5.47
C SER A 566 -16.22 7.71 4.72
N TYR A 567 -16.65 8.79 5.40
CA TYR A 567 -17.37 9.89 4.79
C TYR A 567 -16.58 10.49 3.60
N LYS A 568 -15.29 10.79 3.78
CA LYS A 568 -14.48 11.42 2.73
C LYS A 568 -14.29 10.49 1.53
N LEU A 569 -14.05 9.19 1.75
CA LEU A 569 -13.95 8.19 0.69
C LEU A 569 -15.27 8.04 -0.08
N ILE A 570 -16.41 7.97 0.61
CA ILE A 570 -17.76 7.90 0.00
C ILE A 570 -18.06 9.20 -0.77
N ALA A 571 -17.74 10.37 -0.21
CA ALA A 571 -17.94 11.65 -0.87
C ALA A 571 -17.11 11.76 -2.17
N ARG A 572 -15.87 11.24 -2.17
CA ARG A 572 -15.01 11.17 -3.35
C ARG A 572 -15.53 10.14 -4.37
N ARG A 573 -15.97 8.95 -3.93
CA ARG A 573 -16.66 7.94 -4.76
C ARG A 573 -17.85 8.58 -5.48
N ASN A 574 -18.73 9.25 -4.74
CA ASN A 574 -19.92 9.87 -5.29
C ASN A 574 -19.58 11.05 -6.22
N ALA A 575 -18.50 11.78 -5.96
CA ALA A 575 -18.03 12.82 -6.87
C ALA A 575 -17.52 12.25 -8.20
N ILE A 576 -16.76 11.14 -8.17
CA ILE A 576 -16.36 10.40 -9.37
C ILE A 576 -17.62 9.94 -10.13
N ALA A 577 -18.53 9.25 -9.45
CA ALA A 577 -19.76 8.72 -10.05
C ALA A 577 -20.60 9.81 -10.71
N ARG A 578 -20.82 10.94 -10.05
CA ARG A 578 -21.55 12.09 -10.64
C ARG A 578 -20.85 12.65 -11.87
N LYS A 579 -19.53 12.82 -11.82
CA LYS A 579 -18.77 13.38 -12.95
C LYS A 579 -18.64 12.39 -14.11
N MET A 580 -18.78 11.09 -13.86
CA MET A 580 -18.67 10.04 -14.87
C MET A 580 -20.03 9.47 -15.30
N HIS A 581 -21.15 10.05 -14.86
CA HIS A 581 -22.52 9.61 -15.18
C HIS A 581 -22.83 8.17 -14.70
N LEU A 582 -22.36 7.82 -13.50
CA LEU A 582 -22.53 6.51 -12.86
C LEU A 582 -23.28 6.60 -11.51
N SER A 583 -24.12 7.62 -11.33
CA SER A 583 -24.79 7.88 -10.04
C SER A 583 -25.92 6.89 -9.73
N ASP A 584 -26.39 6.19 -10.75
CA ASP A 584 -27.31 5.04 -10.69
C ASP A 584 -26.67 3.83 -10.01
N LEU A 585 -25.35 3.67 -10.08
CA LEU A 585 -24.62 2.56 -9.44
C LEU A 585 -24.40 2.76 -7.94
N LEU A 586 -24.68 3.95 -7.42
CA LEU A 586 -24.43 4.27 -6.02
C LEU A 586 -25.56 3.73 -5.15
N ASP A 587 -25.19 2.90 -4.17
CA ASP A 587 -26.08 2.53 -3.05
C ASP A 587 -26.53 3.76 -2.24
N LYS A 588 -25.67 4.78 -2.15
CA LYS A 588 -25.94 6.05 -1.48
C LYS A 588 -25.41 7.23 -2.28
N LYS A 589 -26.33 8.02 -2.82
CA LYS A 589 -26.02 9.17 -3.70
C LYS A 589 -25.45 10.39 -2.96
N ARG A 590 -25.78 10.57 -1.67
CA ARG A 590 -25.31 11.67 -0.82
C ARG A 590 -24.54 11.14 0.38
N ALA A 591 -23.30 11.59 0.55
CA ALA A 591 -22.51 11.25 1.73
C ALA A 591 -22.95 12.16 2.90
N THR A 592 -23.43 11.57 3.99
CA THR A 592 -23.79 12.30 5.21
C THR A 592 -22.51 12.74 5.92
N LYS A 593 -22.44 14.02 6.32
CA LYS A 593 -21.34 14.55 7.12
C LYS A 593 -21.57 14.15 8.59
N PRO A 594 -20.78 13.22 9.16
CA PRO A 594 -20.99 12.77 10.52
C PRO A 594 -20.58 13.83 11.54
N SER A 595 -21.20 13.79 12.71
CA SER A 595 -20.74 14.46 13.93
C SER A 595 -20.77 13.43 15.07
N ILE A 596 -19.81 13.52 15.99
CA ILE A 596 -19.78 12.70 17.20
C ILE A 596 -19.49 13.63 18.36
N THR A 597 -20.28 13.46 19.41
CA THR A 597 -20.13 14.09 20.71
C THR A 597 -19.93 13.00 21.76
N ILE A 598 -19.11 13.27 22.77
CA ILE A 598 -18.82 12.38 23.88
C ILE A 598 -19.21 13.14 25.16
N PRO A 599 -20.36 12.82 25.77
CA PRO A 599 -20.74 13.39 27.06
C PRO A 599 -19.69 13.00 28.12
N LEU A 600 -19.25 13.97 28.92
CA LEU A 600 -18.27 13.81 30.00
C LEU A 600 -18.74 14.57 31.25
N ARG A 601 -20.04 14.50 31.56
CA ARG A 601 -20.69 15.29 32.61
C ARG A 601 -20.73 14.57 33.95
N THR A 602 -20.83 13.24 33.92
CA THR A 602 -20.89 12.40 35.13
C THR A 602 -19.79 11.35 35.13
N THR A 603 -19.52 10.76 36.29
CA THR A 603 -18.58 9.65 36.44
C THR A 603 -18.94 8.45 35.57
N GLU A 604 -20.24 8.16 35.37
CA GLU A 604 -20.72 7.08 34.51
C GLU A 604 -20.46 7.37 33.02
N GLU A 605 -20.67 8.62 32.59
CA GLU A 605 -20.38 9.07 31.22
C GLU A 605 -18.87 8.99 30.94
N ILE A 606 -18.05 9.44 31.89
CA ILE A 606 -16.59 9.32 31.83
C ILE A 606 -16.15 7.85 31.77
N ALA A 607 -16.70 6.99 32.63
CA ALA A 607 -16.39 5.56 32.64
C ALA A 607 -16.78 4.88 31.30
N THR A 608 -17.91 5.28 30.72
CA THR A 608 -18.37 4.81 29.40
C THR A 608 -17.40 5.22 28.30
N ALA A 609 -16.99 6.49 28.26
CA ALA A 609 -16.03 7.00 27.29
C ALA A 609 -14.65 6.31 27.46
N ALA A 610 -14.18 6.18 28.70
CA ALA A 610 -12.93 5.51 29.03
C ALA A 610 -12.89 4.06 28.53
N LYS A 611 -13.98 3.30 28.78
CA LYS A 611 -14.14 1.93 28.30
C LYS A 611 -14.20 1.85 26.77
N HIS A 612 -14.97 2.71 26.12
CA HIS A 612 -15.13 2.70 24.66
C HIS A 612 -13.80 2.97 23.92
N TYR A 613 -13.00 3.91 24.43
CA TYR A 613 -11.74 4.30 23.80
C TYR A 613 -10.48 3.65 24.40
N ASN A 614 -10.63 2.74 25.37
CA ASN A 614 -9.55 2.04 26.04
C ASN A 614 -8.49 2.98 26.65
N VAL A 615 -8.97 3.99 27.40
CA VAL A 615 -8.17 4.99 28.13
C VAL A 615 -8.56 4.99 29.61
N SER A 616 -7.75 5.63 30.45
CA SER A 616 -8.03 5.74 31.88
C SER A 616 -9.13 6.77 32.18
N ALA A 617 -10.16 6.37 32.93
CA ALA A 617 -11.19 7.30 33.42
C ALA A 617 -10.57 8.43 34.27
N THR A 618 -9.62 8.09 35.15
CA THR A 618 -8.88 9.07 35.97
C THR A 618 -8.11 10.09 35.14
N ASN A 619 -7.64 9.72 33.95
CA ASN A 619 -6.96 10.67 33.07
C ASN A 619 -7.95 11.63 32.38
N ILE A 620 -9.19 11.19 32.13
CA ILE A 620 -10.27 12.06 31.66
C ILE A 620 -10.69 13.03 32.77
N GLU A 621 -10.94 12.52 33.98
CA GLU A 621 -11.30 13.31 35.16
C GLU A 621 -10.25 14.39 35.45
N ARG A 622 -8.97 14.00 35.45
CA ARG A 622 -7.86 14.94 35.64
C ARG A 622 -7.83 16.01 34.56
N ALA A 623 -8.03 15.65 33.30
CA ALA A 623 -8.04 16.61 32.20
C ALA A 623 -9.21 17.60 32.31
N LEU A 624 -10.38 17.15 32.76
CA LEU A 624 -11.53 18.03 33.02
C LEU A 624 -11.24 18.99 34.19
N GLN A 625 -10.66 18.47 35.28
CA GLN A 625 -10.28 19.26 36.44
C GLN A 625 -9.20 20.30 36.12
N GLU A 626 -8.15 19.91 35.40
CA GLU A 626 -7.08 20.81 34.93
C GLU A 626 -7.64 21.91 34.00
N ALA A 627 -8.66 21.61 33.21
CA ALA A 627 -9.33 22.56 32.34
C ALA A 627 -10.40 23.42 33.05
N GLY A 628 -10.72 23.13 34.32
CA GLY A 628 -11.80 23.82 35.04
C GLY A 628 -13.20 23.56 34.45
N LEU A 629 -13.39 22.43 33.77
CA LEU A 629 -14.63 22.12 33.05
C LEU A 629 -15.53 21.21 33.88
N ASN A 630 -16.74 21.71 34.18
CA ASN A 630 -17.83 20.93 34.75
C ASN A 630 -18.89 20.71 33.66
N GLU A 631 -19.51 19.53 33.62
CA GLU A 631 -20.58 19.20 32.67
C GLU A 631 -20.20 19.34 31.17
N TYR A 632 -18.97 18.97 30.81
CA TYR A 632 -18.46 19.10 29.44
C TYR A 632 -19.00 18.02 28.48
N ILE A 633 -19.20 18.40 27.22
CA ILE A 633 -19.49 17.48 26.11
C ILE A 633 -18.42 17.66 25.03
N ASP A 634 -17.53 16.68 24.91
CA ASP A 634 -16.47 16.75 23.92
C ASP A 634 -17.01 16.55 22.51
N THR A 635 -16.53 17.31 21.54
CA THR A 635 -16.96 17.18 20.13
C THR A 635 -15.77 16.82 19.25
N PRO A 636 -15.29 15.56 19.24
CA PRO A 636 -14.12 15.16 18.46
C PRO A 636 -14.37 15.16 16.94
N LEU A 637 -15.64 15.17 16.48
CA LEU A 637 -16.00 15.20 15.08
C LEU A 637 -17.20 16.12 14.85
N SER A 638 -17.04 17.11 13.98
CA SER A 638 -18.13 18.00 13.60
C SER A 638 -18.21 18.13 12.09
N LYS A 639 -19.39 17.81 11.52
CA LYS A 639 -19.70 17.96 10.09
C LYS A 639 -18.65 17.33 9.17
N GLY A 640 -18.14 16.16 9.56
CA GLY A 640 -17.16 15.37 8.83
C GLY A 640 -15.71 15.89 8.90
N ASN A 641 -15.40 16.77 9.85
CA ASN A 641 -14.04 17.19 10.17
C ASN A 641 -13.71 16.86 11.62
N ILE A 642 -12.57 16.21 11.82
CA ILE A 642 -12.06 15.86 13.14
C ILE A 642 -11.61 17.16 13.81
N SER A 643 -12.01 17.39 15.06
CA SER A 643 -11.66 18.60 15.80
C SER A 643 -10.17 18.72 16.00
N GLN A 644 -9.64 19.95 16.04
CA GLN A 644 -8.24 20.15 16.40
C GLN A 644 -8.02 19.72 17.86
N CYS A 645 -6.81 19.29 18.18
CA CYS A 645 -6.50 18.76 19.49
C CYS A 645 -6.71 19.76 20.63
N GLN A 646 -6.46 21.04 20.36
CA GLN A 646 -6.70 22.15 21.28
C GLN A 646 -8.17 22.24 21.73
N LYS A 647 -9.10 21.71 20.93
CA LYS A 647 -10.55 21.80 21.10
C LYS A 647 -11.19 20.48 21.52
N SER A 648 -10.40 19.49 21.93
CA SER A 648 -10.94 18.20 22.35
C SER A 648 -10.04 17.47 23.33
N ILE A 649 -10.57 17.26 24.54
CA ILE A 649 -9.93 16.48 25.60
C ILE A 649 -9.68 15.06 25.12
N MET A 650 -10.66 14.42 24.47
CA MET A 650 -10.52 13.02 24.06
C MET A 650 -9.48 12.84 22.96
N ILE A 651 -9.41 13.76 21.97
CA ILE A 651 -8.34 13.71 20.95
C ILE A 651 -6.96 13.88 21.60
N SER A 652 -6.84 14.76 22.58
CA SER A 652 -5.59 14.99 23.30
C SER A 652 -5.14 13.76 24.09
N ILE A 653 -6.04 13.14 24.86
CA ILE A 653 -5.78 11.90 25.61
C ILE A 653 -5.41 10.76 24.65
N LEU A 654 -6.23 10.52 23.61
CA LEU A 654 -6.02 9.42 22.68
C LEU A 654 -4.70 9.54 21.92
N SER A 655 -4.29 10.75 21.54
CA SER A 655 -3.02 10.99 20.86
C SER A 655 -1.81 10.65 21.73
N ARG A 656 -1.93 10.72 23.07
CA ARG A 656 -0.87 10.34 24.01
C ARG A 656 -0.92 8.87 24.42
N GLU A 657 -2.12 8.32 24.59
CA GLU A 657 -2.32 7.01 25.21
C GLU A 657 -2.43 5.85 24.23
N SER A 658 -2.89 6.10 23.01
CA SER A 658 -3.28 5.05 22.06
C SER A 658 -2.79 5.31 20.63
N HIS A 659 -2.65 6.57 20.22
CA HIS A 659 -2.32 6.96 18.84
C HIS A 659 -1.16 7.94 18.75
N PRO A 660 0.06 7.51 19.10
CA PRO A 660 1.26 8.35 19.08
C PRO A 660 1.64 8.88 17.70
N SER A 661 1.19 8.27 16.59
CA SER A 661 1.34 8.90 15.25
C SER A 661 0.40 10.10 15.02
N GLY A 662 -0.45 10.45 15.99
CA GLY A 662 -1.41 11.55 15.94
C GLY A 662 -2.74 11.17 15.28
N LEU A 663 -3.82 11.91 15.56
CA LEU A 663 -5.15 11.67 14.96
C LEU A 663 -5.54 12.73 13.93
N VAL A 664 -5.20 13.98 14.20
CA VAL A 664 -5.55 15.14 13.37
C VAL A 664 -4.30 15.63 12.65
N ASN A 665 -3.34 16.12 13.43
CA ASN A 665 -2.00 16.45 12.96
C ASN A 665 -1.15 15.19 13.11
N ARG A 666 -1.00 14.48 11.99
CA ARG A 666 -0.18 13.28 11.93
C ARG A 666 1.29 13.69 12.06
N ILE A 667 2.07 12.98 12.88
CA ILE A 667 3.50 13.29 13.05
C ILE A 667 4.22 12.77 11.81
N PRO A 668 4.76 13.66 10.95
CA PRO A 668 5.50 13.22 9.78
C PRO A 668 6.86 12.68 10.22
N ARG A 669 7.43 11.81 9.42
CA ARG A 669 8.74 11.16 9.63
C ARG A 669 9.89 12.11 10.03
N SER A 670 9.85 13.37 9.57
CA SER A 670 10.85 14.38 9.89
C SER A 670 10.73 14.97 11.29
N GLY A 671 9.59 14.77 11.95
CA GLY A 671 9.30 15.24 13.30
C GLY A 671 9.58 14.20 14.39
N ASP A 672 9.85 12.94 14.01
CA ASP A 672 10.19 11.86 14.95
C ASP A 672 11.44 12.26 15.77
N GLY A 673 11.35 12.18 17.09
CA GLY A 673 12.43 12.54 18.02
C GLY A 673 12.48 14.01 18.42
N THR A 674 11.53 14.85 18.01
CA THR A 674 11.44 16.27 18.40
C THR A 674 10.37 16.51 19.47
N LYS A 675 10.21 17.76 19.97
CA LYS A 675 9.17 18.10 20.97
C LYS A 675 7.74 17.73 20.51
N SER A 676 7.50 17.45 19.23
CA SER A 676 6.22 16.96 18.71
C SER A 676 5.85 15.53 19.14
N ASP A 677 6.80 14.74 19.64
CA ASP A 677 6.58 13.35 20.10
C ASP A 677 5.70 13.24 21.36
N ARG A 678 5.39 14.36 22.03
CA ARG A 678 4.68 14.37 23.32
C ARG A 678 3.15 14.27 23.19
N GLY A 679 2.66 14.03 21.98
CA GLY A 679 1.25 14.22 21.66
C GLY A 679 0.85 15.70 21.74
N CYS A 680 -0.37 16.00 21.35
CA CYS A 680 -0.90 17.35 21.42
C CYS A 680 -1.64 17.58 22.76
N ILE A 681 -1.55 18.80 23.30
CA ILE A 681 -2.22 19.20 24.53
C ILE A 681 -3.44 20.04 24.15
N TYR A 682 -4.55 19.83 24.85
CA TYR A 682 -5.75 20.65 24.70
C TYR A 682 -5.48 22.06 25.23
N ASP A 683 -6.25 23.05 24.82
CA ASP A 683 -6.04 24.44 25.24
C ASP A 683 -7.29 24.94 25.96
N THR A 684 -7.15 25.30 27.23
CA THR A 684 -8.26 25.69 28.10
C THR A 684 -9.00 26.93 27.61
N GLU A 685 -8.37 27.77 26.80
CA GLU A 685 -9.04 28.94 26.19
C GLU A 685 -9.98 28.56 25.03
N TYR A 686 -9.81 27.36 24.45
CA TYR A 686 -10.56 26.90 23.29
C TYR A 686 -11.59 25.81 23.59
N LEU A 687 -11.56 25.25 24.80
CA LEU A 687 -12.55 24.30 25.34
C LEU A 687 -13.71 25.06 25.98
#